data_AF-A0A2V8MDJ4-F1
#
_entry.id   AF-A0A2V8MDJ4-F1
#
_cell.length_a   1.000
_cell.length_b   1.000
_cell.length_c   1.000
_cell.angle_alpha   90.00
_cell.angle_beta   90.00
_cell.angle_gamma   90.00
#
_symmetry.space_group_name_H-M   'P 1'
#
loop_
_entity.id
_entity.type
_entity.pdbx_description
1 polymer ?
#
loop_
_entity_poly.entity_id
_entity_poly.type
_entity_poly.pdbx_seq_one_letter_code
_entity_poly.pdbx_strand_id
1 'polypeptide(L)'
;MFRRFIILLLVASAAVALLPSTFAQDQQRPRTVMPADPATIQQPQSLNSPVASPRILPARPGSTVPRTLAELRSQIEQIVHEPALEPGFFAVKVVSLDTNQIIYEQNANKFVRPASNMKLYTVATAFDRLTPDYHFITSVYAKERPEDGKVKGDLIVYGRGDPSIAARFNNGDYFKGINDLADRIVAAGVKRVKGDLVGDESYFNGTPVGSGWEWEDLTWSYGAQLSALTINDNAIDLTVKPGESVGFPVVITTGPPATSFMTIANHAVTSARGSRNDLHIYRGLGANTLELTGSLPLGDNGFIGGVAVPDPALAFVSMLRDALVKRGVKIDGRIRTVSSKSGSLIGSGEEHEIATFQSPPFSIVAAQTLKPSQNQYTELILRALGRFDAQGGTGIRTIWNQSNEDAGLQVVRKFLLQAGISESEVALNDGSGLSRNDLISANTTVQLLTFMTKHRYFAPFRDALPIAGVDGTLRTRMRGTPAEGNVRAKTGSLSSVASLSGYVTTAAGESRSKHGLTRLMEAQTLNCPNCGAAISSDAPQCQYCESKLATVACPSCFGMMFLGSKHCPHCGATAVQATAAQLSILKCPRCKIDMSSVTIGTEAMRECERCDGLWVEAAAFEKICADREQQSAVLGLASPAPSHPVDVTSDHNKVSYAPCPQCGQLMNRINFAHCSGVIVDVCKGHGTWFDRDELSKIVQFIRSGGLEMARQKEKMEIEYQREQLHTEQIRSTDQDLLRRSFADEERIDGLSAARGLLKFLIE
;
A
#
# COMPACT_ATOMS: atom_id res chain seq x y z
N MET A 1 -13.54 -31.11 -14.35
CA MET A 1 -13.26 -31.15 -12.90
C MET A 1 -11.83 -30.64 -12.66
N PHE A 2 -11.60 -29.33 -12.87
CA PHE A 2 -10.26 -28.70 -12.78
C PHE A 2 -10.15 -27.96 -11.45
N ARG A 3 -9.13 -28.29 -10.65
CA ARG A 3 -8.79 -27.74 -9.32
C ARG A 3 -7.30 -27.30 -9.42
N ARG A 4 -6.76 -26.21 -8.85
CA ARG A 4 -7.26 -25.11 -7.99
C ARG A 4 -6.48 -23.80 -8.04
N PHE A 5 -5.51 -23.65 -8.92
CA PHE A 5 -4.87 -22.37 -9.15
C PHE A 5 -4.64 -22.20 -10.63
N ILE A 6 -5.12 -21.09 -11.16
CA ILE A 6 -4.75 -20.65 -12.50
C ILE A 6 -3.69 -19.56 -12.33
N ILE A 7 -2.52 -19.73 -12.93
CA ILE A 7 -1.68 -18.57 -13.22
C ILE A 7 -2.23 -17.93 -14.48
N LEU A 8 -2.73 -16.70 -14.41
CA LEU A 8 -3.14 -15.96 -15.60
C LEU A 8 -1.97 -15.09 -16.04
N LEU A 9 -1.49 -15.27 -17.27
CA LEU A 9 -0.79 -14.20 -17.96
C LEU A 9 -1.61 -13.74 -19.16
N LEU A 10 -1.91 -12.45 -19.20
CA LEU A 10 -2.22 -11.72 -20.43
C LEU A 10 -1.09 -10.71 -20.62
N VAL A 11 -0.23 -10.89 -21.63
CA VAL A 11 0.56 -9.79 -22.17
C VAL A 11 0.01 -9.46 -23.55
N ALA A 12 -0.53 -8.26 -23.69
CA ALA A 12 -0.94 -7.69 -24.95
C ALA A 12 0.08 -6.60 -25.32
N SER A 13 0.79 -6.79 -26.42
CA SER A 13 1.53 -5.72 -27.09
C SER A 13 0.66 -5.23 -28.23
N ALA A 14 -0.15 -4.19 -28.02
CA ALA A 14 -1.02 -3.65 -29.06
C ALA A 14 -0.45 -2.34 -29.56
N ALA A 15 0.09 -2.32 -30.77
CA ALA A 15 0.22 -1.08 -31.52
C ALA A 15 -1.21 -0.65 -31.91
N VAL A 16 -1.77 0.32 -31.20
CA VAL A 16 -2.92 1.05 -31.76
C VAL A 16 -2.36 1.90 -32.88
N ALA A 17 -2.59 1.49 -34.12
CA ALA A 17 -2.29 2.31 -35.28
C ALA A 17 -3.23 3.51 -35.28
N LEU A 18 -2.77 4.65 -34.76
CA LEU A 18 -3.25 5.94 -35.25
C LEU A 18 -2.56 6.15 -36.60
N LEU A 19 -3.35 6.03 -37.68
CA LEU A 19 -2.89 6.29 -39.04
C LEU A 19 -2.22 7.68 -39.11
N PRO A 20 -0.98 7.81 -39.62
CA PRO A 20 -0.33 9.10 -39.77
C PRO A 20 -0.91 9.82 -41.00
N SER A 21 -1.57 10.96 -40.78
CA SER A 21 -1.78 11.93 -41.85
C SER A 21 -0.43 12.47 -42.28
N THR A 22 -0.12 12.29 -43.55
CA THR A 22 1.12 12.67 -44.25
C THR A 22 1.59 14.10 -43.95
N PHE A 23 2.81 14.22 -43.45
CA PHE A 23 3.59 15.46 -43.47
C PHE A 23 4.02 15.77 -44.90
N ALA A 24 3.67 16.94 -45.41
CA ALA A 24 4.40 17.61 -46.48
C ALA A 24 4.96 18.91 -45.91
N GLN A 25 6.29 19.05 -46.00
CA GLN A 25 7.03 20.26 -45.70
C GLN A 25 6.67 21.35 -46.73
N ASP A 26 6.40 22.57 -46.29
CA ASP A 26 6.89 23.73 -47.05
C ASP A 26 7.11 24.97 -46.19
N GLN A 27 8.12 25.74 -46.58
CA GLN A 27 8.73 26.87 -45.90
C GLN A 27 8.01 28.20 -46.18
N GLN A 28 8.20 29.17 -45.27
CA GLN A 28 8.26 30.64 -45.48
C GLN A 28 6.97 31.50 -45.69
N ARG A 29 6.64 32.23 -44.59
CA ARG A 29 6.31 33.68 -44.47
C ARG A 29 4.98 34.27 -45.04
N PRO A 30 4.51 35.45 -44.50
CA PRO A 30 3.09 35.70 -44.19
C PRO A 30 2.40 36.77 -45.06
N ARG A 31 1.05 36.77 -45.15
CA ARG A 31 0.18 37.99 -45.17
C ARG A 31 -1.35 37.76 -45.30
N THR A 32 -2.10 38.55 -44.51
CA THR A 32 -3.42 39.23 -44.71
C THR A 32 -4.79 38.51 -44.76
N VAL A 33 -5.47 38.51 -43.59
CA VAL A 33 -6.83 38.96 -43.15
C VAL A 33 -8.08 39.09 -44.09
N MET A 34 -9.21 38.49 -43.60
CA MET A 34 -10.70 38.72 -43.76
C MET A 34 -11.51 38.01 -44.89
N PRO A 35 -12.86 37.84 -44.74
CA PRO A 35 -13.56 36.81 -43.95
C PRO A 35 -14.63 36.03 -44.76
N ALA A 36 -15.03 34.82 -44.33
CA ALA A 36 -16.26 34.18 -44.81
C ALA A 36 -16.84 33.16 -43.82
N ASP A 37 -18.17 33.16 -43.76
CA ASP A 37 -19.07 32.54 -42.78
C ASP A 37 -19.64 31.20 -43.33
N PRO A 38 -20.58 30.50 -42.67
CA PRO A 38 -20.36 29.26 -41.93
C PRO A 38 -20.92 27.98 -42.62
N ALA A 39 -20.17 26.87 -42.63
CA ALA A 39 -20.72 25.51 -42.74
C ALA A 39 -19.68 24.41 -42.45
N THR A 40 -19.92 23.68 -41.36
CA THR A 40 -19.67 22.24 -41.11
C THR A 40 -18.44 21.59 -41.76
N ILE A 41 -17.27 21.63 -41.09
CA ILE A 41 -16.19 20.63 -41.27
C ILE A 41 -15.59 20.27 -39.91
N GLN A 42 -15.27 18.98 -39.78
CA GLN A 42 -15.02 18.17 -38.59
C GLN A 42 -13.84 18.61 -37.70
N GLN A 43 -13.96 18.31 -36.40
CA GLN A 43 -12.94 18.46 -35.36
C GLN A 43 -11.63 17.71 -35.69
N PRO A 44 -10.45 18.35 -35.63
CA PRO A 44 -9.18 17.67 -35.42
C PRO A 44 -9.04 17.28 -33.94
N GLN A 45 -8.90 15.99 -33.70
CA GLN A 45 -8.78 15.37 -32.38
C GLN A 45 -7.55 15.87 -31.60
N SER A 46 -7.79 16.15 -30.32
CA SER A 46 -6.78 16.47 -29.31
C SER A 46 -5.75 15.35 -29.17
N LEU A 47 -4.46 15.70 -29.25
CA LEU A 47 -3.37 14.92 -28.68
C LEU A 47 -3.43 15.07 -27.15
N ASN A 48 -4.36 14.34 -26.54
CA ASN A 48 -4.40 14.01 -25.13
C ASN A 48 -4.93 12.57 -25.11
N SER A 49 -4.12 11.61 -24.68
CA SER A 49 -4.65 10.35 -24.16
C SER A 49 -4.87 10.56 -22.66
N PRO A 50 -6.06 10.97 -22.21
CA PRO A 50 -6.44 10.75 -20.83
C PRO A 50 -6.52 9.24 -20.62
N VAL A 51 -5.95 8.75 -19.52
CA VAL A 51 -6.41 7.50 -18.92
C VAL A 51 -7.91 7.70 -18.70
N ALA A 52 -8.73 7.05 -19.53
CA ALA A 52 -10.17 7.16 -19.44
C ALA A 52 -10.61 6.85 -18.01
N SER A 53 -11.44 7.72 -17.42
CA SER A 53 -12.27 7.35 -16.29
C SER A 53 -12.92 6.00 -16.62
N PRO A 54 -12.81 4.98 -15.75
CA PRO A 54 -13.28 3.65 -16.09
C PRO A 54 -14.79 3.70 -16.33
N ARG A 55 -15.19 3.59 -17.60
CA ARG A 55 -16.50 3.05 -17.91
C ARG A 55 -16.52 1.67 -17.25
N ILE A 56 -17.41 1.49 -16.27
CA ILE A 56 -17.80 0.16 -15.83
C ILE A 56 -18.33 -0.50 -17.10
N LEU A 57 -17.51 -1.32 -17.75
CA LEU A 57 -18.02 -2.22 -18.77
C LEU A 57 -18.90 -3.20 -17.98
N PRO A 58 -20.23 -3.22 -18.21
CA PRO A 58 -21.04 -4.27 -17.63
C PRO A 58 -20.43 -5.61 -18.02
N ALA A 59 -20.48 -6.59 -17.12
CA ALA A 59 -20.18 -7.98 -17.47
C ALA A 59 -20.95 -8.30 -18.75
N ARG A 60 -20.27 -8.85 -19.78
CA ARG A 60 -20.93 -9.20 -21.04
C ARG A 60 -22.19 -10.02 -20.72
N PRO A 61 -23.39 -9.55 -21.08
CA PRO A 61 -24.60 -10.33 -20.92
C PRO A 61 -24.42 -11.62 -21.73
N GLY A 62 -24.43 -12.78 -21.07
CA GLY A 62 -24.42 -14.08 -21.76
C GLY A 62 -23.11 -14.87 -21.74
N SER A 63 -22.07 -14.50 -20.98
CA SER A 63 -20.95 -15.44 -20.74
C SER A 63 -21.46 -16.60 -19.87
N THR A 64 -21.70 -17.74 -20.50
CA THR A 64 -22.01 -18.98 -19.80
C THR A 64 -20.77 -19.47 -19.05
N VAL A 65 -20.92 -19.86 -17.79
CA VAL A 65 -19.80 -20.44 -17.03
C VAL A 65 -19.33 -21.72 -17.75
N PRO A 66 -18.05 -21.81 -18.17
CA PRO A 66 -17.57 -22.97 -18.90
C PRO A 66 -17.60 -24.21 -18.00
N ARG A 67 -18.21 -25.28 -18.50
CA ARG A 67 -18.39 -26.57 -17.80
C ARG A 67 -17.27 -27.54 -18.10
N THR A 68 -16.60 -27.38 -19.24
CA THR A 68 -15.47 -28.21 -19.68
C THR A 68 -14.21 -27.38 -19.93
N LEU A 69 -13.04 -28.03 -19.96
CA LEU A 69 -11.79 -27.35 -20.33
C LEU A 69 -11.81 -26.88 -21.78
N ALA A 70 -12.46 -27.64 -22.67
CA ALA A 70 -12.62 -27.24 -24.06
C ALA A 70 -13.43 -25.95 -24.19
N GLU A 71 -14.53 -25.83 -23.44
CA GLU A 71 -15.31 -24.59 -23.37
C GLU A 71 -14.50 -23.42 -22.80
N LEU A 72 -13.74 -23.64 -21.71
CA LEU A 72 -12.88 -22.59 -21.14
C LEU A 72 -11.81 -22.13 -22.14
N ARG A 73 -11.14 -23.07 -22.82
CA ARG A 73 -10.15 -22.77 -23.86
C ARG A 73 -10.77 -21.96 -25.00
N SER A 74 -11.93 -22.38 -25.49
CA SER A 74 -12.65 -21.68 -26.55
C SER A 74 -13.07 -20.27 -26.14
N GLN A 75 -13.54 -20.07 -24.90
CA GLN A 75 -13.88 -18.74 -24.40
C GLN A 75 -12.65 -17.82 -24.29
N ILE A 76 -11.51 -18.34 -23.82
CA ILE A 76 -10.26 -17.57 -23.78
C ILE A 76 -9.82 -17.20 -25.20
N GLU A 77 -9.85 -18.17 -26.12
CA GLU A 77 -9.49 -17.97 -27.53
C GLU A 77 -10.37 -16.91 -28.20
N GLN A 78 -11.68 -16.94 -27.97
CA GLN A 78 -12.62 -15.94 -28.46
C GLN A 78 -12.30 -14.52 -27.97
N ILE A 79 -11.89 -14.38 -26.70
CA ILE A 79 -11.50 -13.08 -26.13
C ILE A 79 -10.20 -12.58 -26.77
N VAL A 80 -9.20 -13.44 -26.92
CA VAL A 80 -7.88 -13.06 -27.46
C VAL A 80 -7.95 -12.71 -28.95
N HIS A 81 -8.90 -13.29 -29.69
CA HIS A 81 -9.09 -13.05 -31.13
C HIS A 81 -10.27 -12.11 -31.43
N GLU A 82 -10.70 -11.28 -30.48
CA GLU A 82 -11.70 -10.24 -30.77
C GLU A 82 -11.19 -9.30 -31.87
N PRO A 83 -12.01 -8.91 -32.87
CA PRO A 83 -11.56 -8.05 -33.97
C PRO A 83 -10.91 -6.74 -33.53
N ALA A 84 -11.34 -6.18 -32.39
CA ALA A 84 -10.75 -4.97 -31.81
C ALA A 84 -9.30 -5.15 -31.32
N LEU A 85 -8.84 -6.39 -31.17
CA LEU A 85 -7.51 -6.76 -30.68
C LEU A 85 -6.60 -7.32 -31.78
N GLU A 86 -7.08 -7.43 -33.01
CA GLU A 86 -6.35 -8.06 -34.14
C GLU A 86 -4.96 -7.46 -34.39
N PRO A 87 -4.72 -6.13 -34.31
CA PRO A 87 -3.38 -5.56 -34.48
C PRO A 87 -2.40 -5.91 -33.34
N GLY A 88 -2.90 -6.48 -32.24
CA GLY A 88 -2.13 -6.78 -31.05
C GLY A 88 -1.45 -8.15 -31.08
N PHE A 89 -0.26 -8.21 -30.49
CA PHE A 89 0.43 -9.47 -30.21
C PHE A 89 0.14 -9.93 -28.78
N PHE A 90 -0.40 -11.14 -28.65
CA PHE A 90 -0.75 -11.73 -27.35
C PHE A 90 0.16 -12.90 -27.00
N ALA A 91 0.73 -12.86 -25.80
CA ALA A 91 1.37 -14.01 -25.16
C ALA A 91 0.58 -14.38 -23.90
N VAL A 92 0.03 -15.59 -23.88
CA VAL A 92 -0.87 -16.08 -22.84
C VAL A 92 -0.39 -17.44 -22.39
N LYS A 93 -0.35 -17.66 -21.08
CA LYS A 93 -0.15 -18.97 -20.49
C LYS A 93 -0.96 -19.11 -19.22
N VAL A 94 -1.64 -20.25 -19.11
CA VAL A 94 -2.57 -20.59 -18.05
C VAL A 94 -2.29 -22.02 -17.61
N VAL A 95 -1.88 -22.20 -16.36
CA VAL A 95 -1.54 -23.52 -15.80
C VAL A 95 -2.30 -23.78 -14.51
N SER A 96 -2.64 -25.05 -14.29
CA SER A 96 -3.11 -25.55 -13.00
C SER A 96 -1.92 -25.79 -12.07
N LEU A 97 -1.86 -25.17 -10.88
CA LEU A 97 -0.78 -25.48 -9.93
C LEU A 97 -0.93 -26.83 -9.22
N ASP A 98 -2.14 -27.40 -9.18
CA ASP A 98 -2.36 -28.70 -8.53
C ASP A 98 -1.83 -29.84 -9.40
N THR A 99 -2.08 -29.76 -10.71
CA THR A 99 -1.80 -30.83 -11.67
C THR A 99 -0.63 -30.53 -12.59
N ASN A 100 -0.08 -29.31 -12.54
CA ASN A 100 0.85 -28.75 -13.53
C ASN A 100 0.32 -28.81 -14.97
N GLN A 101 -0.98 -29.00 -15.16
CA GLN A 101 -1.58 -29.11 -16.49
C GLN A 101 -1.73 -27.73 -17.13
N ILE A 102 -1.34 -27.61 -18.40
CA ILE A 102 -1.59 -26.42 -19.21
C ILE A 102 -3.08 -26.34 -19.53
N ILE A 103 -3.72 -25.31 -19.02
CA ILE A 103 -5.13 -24.99 -19.25
C ILE A 103 -5.28 -24.27 -20.59
N TYR A 104 -4.43 -23.29 -20.88
CA TYR A 104 -4.42 -22.56 -22.15
C TYR A 104 -3.03 -21.98 -22.38
N GLU A 105 -2.57 -21.94 -23.63
CA GLU A 105 -1.37 -21.21 -24.00
C GLU A 105 -1.45 -20.71 -25.44
N GLN A 106 -0.89 -19.53 -25.67
CA GLN A 106 -0.72 -18.92 -26.98
C GLN A 106 0.57 -18.11 -26.96
N ASN A 107 1.45 -18.32 -27.93
CA ASN A 107 2.75 -17.64 -28.03
C ASN A 107 3.57 -17.65 -26.73
N ALA A 108 3.42 -18.69 -25.89
CA ALA A 108 3.87 -18.63 -24.52
C ALA A 108 5.40 -18.49 -24.34
N ASN A 109 6.19 -18.92 -25.34
CA ASN A 109 7.64 -18.81 -25.34
C ASN A 109 8.16 -17.60 -26.15
N LYS A 110 7.26 -16.73 -26.66
CA LYS A 110 7.66 -15.55 -27.44
C LYS A 110 7.98 -14.40 -26.51
N PHE A 111 9.02 -13.65 -26.87
CA PHE A 111 9.41 -12.44 -26.15
C PHE A 111 8.38 -11.34 -26.32
N VAL A 112 8.02 -10.74 -25.19
CA VAL A 112 7.12 -9.60 -25.07
C VAL A 112 7.66 -8.63 -24.04
N ARG A 113 7.34 -7.36 -24.20
CA ARG A 113 7.66 -6.34 -23.20
C ARG A 113 6.80 -6.57 -21.95
N PRO A 114 7.40 -6.76 -20.76
CA PRO A 114 6.64 -7.04 -19.55
C PRO A 114 5.88 -5.83 -19.01
N ALA A 115 6.38 -4.63 -19.28
CA ALA A 115 6.11 -3.48 -18.44
C ALA A 115 6.35 -3.85 -16.95
N SER A 116 5.54 -3.31 -16.02
CA SER A 116 5.69 -3.55 -14.58
C SER A 116 5.51 -5.00 -14.08
N ASN A 117 5.28 -5.99 -14.95
CA ASN A 117 5.44 -7.38 -14.56
C ASN A 117 6.91 -7.76 -14.29
N MET A 118 7.87 -6.96 -14.77
CA MET A 118 9.29 -7.13 -14.41
C MET A 118 9.51 -7.10 -12.88
N LYS A 119 8.72 -6.29 -12.16
CA LYS A 119 8.77 -6.19 -10.71
C LYS A 119 8.57 -7.53 -9.99
N LEU A 120 7.86 -8.49 -10.61
CA LEU A 120 7.71 -9.84 -10.06
C LEU A 120 9.06 -10.54 -9.91
N TYR A 121 9.95 -10.39 -10.90
CA TYR A 121 11.27 -11.01 -10.92
C TYR A 121 12.17 -10.40 -9.83
N THR A 122 12.21 -9.07 -9.77
CA THR A 122 13.02 -8.33 -8.79
C THR A 122 12.54 -8.57 -7.36
N VAL A 123 11.23 -8.46 -7.10
CA VAL A 123 10.69 -8.59 -5.74
C VAL A 123 10.70 -10.04 -5.26
N ALA A 124 10.48 -11.04 -6.12
CA ALA A 124 10.64 -12.45 -5.76
C ALA A 124 12.08 -12.76 -5.35
N THR A 125 13.06 -12.26 -6.12
CA THR A 125 14.49 -12.38 -5.81
C THR A 125 14.81 -11.72 -4.46
N ALA A 126 14.25 -10.54 -4.20
CA ALA A 126 14.44 -9.84 -2.94
C ALA A 126 13.85 -10.58 -1.74
N PHE A 127 12.69 -11.23 -1.87
CA PHE A 127 12.19 -12.09 -0.80
C PHE A 127 13.13 -13.26 -0.50
N ASP A 128 13.72 -13.89 -1.52
CA ASP A 128 14.70 -14.96 -1.33
C ASP A 128 15.99 -14.49 -0.63
N ARG A 129 16.54 -13.37 -1.10
CA ARG A 129 17.89 -12.90 -0.69
C ARG A 129 17.90 -11.99 0.52
N LEU A 130 16.95 -11.08 0.60
CA LEU A 130 16.88 -10.12 1.71
C LEU A 130 16.07 -10.68 2.88
N THR A 131 15.08 -11.54 2.61
CA THR A 131 14.06 -12.05 3.56
C THR A 131 12.94 -11.04 3.87
N PRO A 132 11.74 -11.49 4.34
CA PRO A 132 10.60 -10.60 4.59
C PRO A 132 10.81 -9.58 5.73
N ASP A 133 11.75 -9.83 6.62
CA ASP A 133 12.11 -9.06 7.81
C ASP A 133 13.32 -8.15 7.59
N TYR A 134 13.87 -8.08 6.37
CA TYR A 134 14.93 -7.13 6.06
C TYR A 134 14.50 -5.68 6.29
N HIS A 135 15.44 -4.88 6.79
CA HIS A 135 15.26 -3.44 6.99
C HIS A 135 16.32 -2.66 6.21
N PHE A 136 15.88 -1.67 5.45
CA PHE A 136 16.79 -0.67 4.90
C PHE A 136 17.22 0.28 6.03
N ILE A 137 18.47 0.76 5.96
CA ILE A 137 19.08 1.54 7.04
C ILE A 137 19.56 2.89 6.52
N THR A 138 19.13 3.96 7.19
CA THR A 138 19.68 5.30 7.02
C THR A 138 20.45 5.66 8.29
N SER A 139 21.75 5.90 8.16
CA SER A 139 22.65 6.18 9.29
C SER A 139 23.03 7.64 9.32
N VAL A 140 23.36 8.15 10.51
CA VAL A 140 23.91 9.49 10.70
C VAL A 140 25.23 9.36 11.42
N TYR A 141 26.27 9.94 10.83
CA TYR A 141 27.64 9.90 11.30
C TYR A 141 28.16 11.28 11.63
N ALA A 142 29.11 11.32 12.55
CA ALA A 142 29.97 12.46 12.82
C ALA A 142 31.39 11.96 13.08
N LYS A 143 32.41 12.79 12.83
CA LYS A 143 33.81 12.44 13.12
C LYS A 143 34.05 12.18 14.61
N GLU A 144 33.32 12.88 15.46
CA GLU A 144 33.32 12.72 16.91
C GLU A 144 31.87 12.75 17.40
N ARG A 145 31.58 12.06 18.51
CA ARG A 145 30.26 12.16 19.16
C ARG A 145 29.99 13.60 19.62
N PRO A 146 28.74 14.08 19.67
CA PRO A 146 28.42 15.43 20.09
C PRO A 146 28.93 15.71 21.52
N GLU A 147 29.68 16.80 21.70
CA GLU A 147 30.19 17.26 23.00
C GLU A 147 29.45 18.55 23.39
N ASP A 148 28.79 18.56 24.56
CA ASP A 148 27.85 19.63 24.97
C ASP A 148 26.80 19.97 23.90
N GLY A 149 26.41 18.95 23.14
CA GLY A 149 25.51 19.03 22.00
C GLY A 149 26.06 19.72 20.75
N LYS A 150 27.39 19.88 20.65
CA LYS A 150 28.06 20.40 19.45
C LYS A 150 28.74 19.27 18.69
N VAL A 151 28.47 19.16 17.39
CA VAL A 151 29.23 18.34 16.46
C VAL A 151 30.38 19.18 15.90
N LYS A 152 31.62 18.75 16.17
CA LYS A 152 32.84 19.37 15.62
C LYS A 152 33.04 18.85 14.19
N GLY A 153 32.76 19.70 13.20
CA GLY A 153 32.80 19.33 11.78
C GLY A 153 31.44 18.94 11.21
N ASP A 154 31.47 18.12 10.16
CA ASP A 154 30.29 17.77 9.36
C ASP A 154 29.39 16.76 10.08
N LEU A 155 28.09 16.88 9.83
CA LEU A 155 27.09 15.86 10.15
C LEU A 155 26.71 15.15 8.84
N ILE A 156 27.00 13.86 8.76
CA ILE A 156 26.86 13.09 7.51
C ILE A 156 25.67 12.15 7.64
N VAL A 157 24.66 12.29 6.78
CA VAL A 157 23.55 11.35 6.66
C VAL A 157 23.84 10.43 5.49
N TYR A 158 23.97 9.14 5.78
CA TYR A 158 24.35 8.11 4.83
C TYR A 158 23.16 7.21 4.50
N GLY A 159 22.69 7.29 3.26
CA GLY A 159 21.55 6.52 2.78
C GLY A 159 21.98 5.18 2.20
N ARG A 160 21.19 4.13 2.45
CA ARG A 160 21.36 2.81 1.85
C ARG A 160 20.14 2.34 1.04
N GLY A 161 19.43 3.30 0.46
CA GLY A 161 18.28 3.05 -0.42
C GLY A 161 16.96 2.81 0.29
N ASP A 162 16.80 3.34 1.50
CA ASP A 162 15.53 3.27 2.24
C ASP A 162 14.43 4.10 1.53
N PRO A 163 13.34 3.46 1.04
CA PRO A 163 12.24 4.16 0.40
C PRO A 163 11.19 4.68 1.39
N SER A 164 11.32 4.37 2.68
CA SER A 164 10.24 4.56 3.66
C SER A 164 10.13 5.94 4.27
N ILE A 165 11.09 6.81 3.98
CA ILE A 165 11.02 8.25 4.29
C ILE A 165 10.15 8.92 3.21
N ALA A 166 8.87 8.52 3.16
CA ALA A 166 7.91 8.97 2.18
C ALA A 166 6.49 8.96 2.75
N ALA A 167 5.64 9.88 2.28
CA ALA A 167 4.25 10.03 2.73
C ALA A 167 3.45 8.71 2.71
N ARG A 168 3.71 7.83 1.74
CA ARG A 168 2.96 6.56 1.59
C ARG A 168 3.20 5.54 2.70
N PHE A 169 4.32 5.63 3.41
CA PHE A 169 4.60 4.82 4.60
C PHE A 169 4.09 5.48 5.88
N ASN A 170 3.60 6.71 5.77
CA ASN A 170 3.32 7.60 6.89
C ASN A 170 1.92 8.22 6.79
N ASN A 171 0.93 7.46 6.33
CA ASN A 171 -0.49 7.88 6.25
C ASN A 171 -0.73 9.20 5.48
N GLY A 172 0.11 9.48 4.46
CA GLY A 172 0.04 10.71 3.67
C GLY A 172 0.80 11.91 4.26
N ASP A 173 1.47 11.75 5.40
CA ASP A 173 2.31 12.79 5.98
C ASP A 173 3.70 12.81 5.31
N TYR A 174 3.91 13.79 4.44
CA TYR A 174 5.17 14.07 3.74
C TYR A 174 6.37 14.36 4.64
N PHE A 175 6.14 14.76 5.89
CA PHE A 175 7.20 15.19 6.80
C PHE A 175 7.49 14.18 7.91
N LYS A 176 6.58 13.23 8.19
CA LYS A 176 6.73 12.29 9.31
C LYS A 176 8.06 11.53 9.29
N GLY A 177 8.43 10.90 8.18
CA GLY A 177 9.67 10.13 8.09
C GLY A 177 10.92 10.98 8.32
N ILE A 178 11.00 12.16 7.71
CA ILE A 178 12.17 13.04 7.87
C ILE A 178 12.22 13.68 9.26
N ASN A 179 11.05 13.96 9.84
CA ASN A 179 10.91 14.40 11.22
C ASN A 179 11.40 13.34 12.20
N ASP A 180 11.05 12.08 11.99
CA ASP A 180 11.53 10.97 12.84
C ASP A 180 13.06 10.83 12.80
N LEU A 181 13.66 10.99 11.62
CA LEU A 181 15.12 11.03 11.50
C LEU A 181 15.72 12.23 12.25
N ALA A 182 15.14 13.42 12.09
CA ALA A 182 15.57 14.62 12.81
C ALA A 182 15.43 14.47 14.34
N ASP A 183 14.35 13.87 14.82
CA ASP A 183 14.11 13.58 16.23
C ASP A 183 15.18 12.64 16.79
N ARG A 184 15.60 11.61 16.02
CA ARG A 184 16.69 10.71 16.40
C ARG A 184 18.04 11.44 16.48
N ILE A 185 18.31 12.37 15.57
CA ILE A 185 19.53 13.20 15.61
C ILE A 185 19.54 14.10 16.85
N VAL A 186 18.41 14.72 17.19
CA VAL A 186 18.28 15.54 18.40
C VAL A 186 18.41 14.69 19.66
N ALA A 187 17.80 13.50 19.67
CA ALA A 187 17.92 12.54 20.77
C ALA A 187 19.35 12.04 20.98
N ALA A 188 20.16 12.00 19.92
CA ALA A 188 21.60 11.74 20.00
C ALA A 188 22.41 12.91 20.62
N GLY A 189 21.74 14.00 21.02
CA GLY A 189 22.31 15.14 21.72
C GLY A 189 22.68 16.32 20.82
N VAL A 190 22.47 16.24 19.49
CA VAL A 190 22.88 17.30 18.56
C VAL A 190 22.04 18.57 18.76
N LYS A 191 22.69 19.68 19.09
CA LYS A 191 22.13 21.04 19.20
C LYS A 191 22.78 22.02 18.23
N ARG A 192 24.02 21.77 17.81
CA ARG A 192 24.73 22.59 16.82
C ARG A 192 25.69 21.76 15.99
N VAL A 193 25.66 21.93 14.67
CA VAL A 193 26.63 21.38 13.72
C VAL A 193 27.58 22.50 13.30
N LYS A 194 28.88 22.32 13.55
CA LYS A 194 29.89 23.33 13.23
C LYS A 194 30.32 23.34 11.76
N GLY A 195 30.26 22.19 11.09
CA GLY A 195 30.51 22.05 9.67
C GLY A 195 29.22 21.99 8.85
N ASP A 196 29.31 21.28 7.73
CA ASP A 196 28.21 21.10 6.78
C ASP A 196 27.23 20.00 7.24
N LEU A 197 26.00 20.07 6.75
CA LEU A 197 25.09 18.93 6.73
C LEU A 197 25.24 18.23 5.38
N VAL A 198 25.73 16.99 5.40
CA VAL A 198 26.14 16.26 4.20
C VAL A 198 25.23 15.08 3.95
N GLY A 199 24.64 14.98 2.77
CA GLY A 199 23.97 13.76 2.30
C GLY A 199 24.95 12.90 1.53
N ASP A 200 25.32 11.75 2.06
CA ASP A 200 26.15 10.78 1.36
C ASP A 200 25.25 9.68 0.76
N GLU A 201 25.13 9.70 -0.57
CA GLU A 201 24.40 8.71 -1.36
C GLU A 201 25.32 7.71 -2.07
N SER A 202 26.62 7.70 -1.72
CA SER A 202 27.65 6.88 -2.37
C SER A 202 27.47 5.37 -2.20
N TYR A 203 26.51 4.94 -1.36
CA TYR A 203 26.13 3.54 -1.22
C TYR A 203 25.75 2.93 -2.58
N PHE A 204 25.07 3.68 -3.45
CA PHE A 204 24.85 3.22 -4.82
C PHE A 204 25.83 3.86 -5.80
N ASN A 205 26.42 3.04 -6.66
CA ASN A 205 27.19 3.46 -7.83
C ASN A 205 26.37 3.29 -9.12
N GLY A 206 26.84 3.93 -10.19
CA GLY A 206 26.17 3.93 -11.50
C GLY A 206 25.35 5.19 -11.75
N THR A 207 24.52 5.14 -12.78
CA THR A 207 23.70 6.28 -13.22
C THR A 207 22.47 6.43 -12.31
N PRO A 208 22.01 7.65 -11.98
CA PRO A 208 20.80 7.87 -11.17
C PRO A 208 19.49 7.65 -11.97
N VAL A 209 19.53 6.95 -13.10
CA VAL A 209 18.34 6.55 -13.88
C VAL A 209 18.49 5.09 -14.28
N GLY A 210 17.36 4.38 -14.46
CA GLY A 210 17.38 2.99 -14.90
C GLY A 210 17.77 2.84 -16.37
N SER A 211 18.39 1.72 -16.72
CA SER A 211 18.86 1.46 -18.07
C SER A 211 17.71 1.30 -19.08
N GLY A 212 17.72 2.12 -20.13
CA GLY A 212 16.72 2.10 -21.20
C GLY A 212 15.44 2.88 -20.89
N TRP A 213 15.43 3.70 -19.84
CA TRP A 213 14.37 4.69 -19.59
C TRP A 213 14.40 5.77 -20.66
N GLU A 214 13.22 6.24 -21.08
CA GLU A 214 13.13 7.32 -22.06
C GLU A 214 13.33 8.67 -21.38
N TRP A 215 13.93 9.60 -22.09
CA TRP A 215 14.27 10.91 -21.52
C TRP A 215 13.03 11.70 -21.05
N GLU A 216 11.87 11.48 -21.70
CA GLU A 216 10.59 12.08 -21.34
C GLU A 216 10.03 11.53 -20.01
N ASP A 217 10.34 10.27 -19.68
CA ASP A 217 9.91 9.64 -18.43
C ASP A 217 10.46 10.40 -17.21
N LEU A 218 11.64 11.01 -17.36
CA LEU A 218 12.38 11.66 -16.28
C LEU A 218 11.68 12.91 -15.74
N THR A 219 10.68 13.46 -16.44
CA THR A 219 9.85 14.55 -15.91
C THR A 219 8.88 14.05 -14.85
N TRP A 220 8.44 12.80 -14.95
CA TRP A 220 7.31 12.26 -14.21
C TRP A 220 7.76 11.42 -13.02
N SER A 221 6.92 11.35 -11.98
CA SER A 221 7.20 10.59 -10.75
C SER A 221 7.59 9.12 -10.97
N TYR A 222 7.10 8.48 -12.03
CA TYR A 222 7.46 7.09 -12.35
C TYR A 222 8.85 6.92 -12.96
N GLY A 223 9.45 8.01 -13.48
CA GLY A 223 10.83 8.07 -13.98
C GLY A 223 11.74 8.91 -13.06
N ALA A 224 11.38 9.05 -11.78
CA ALA A 224 12.17 9.82 -10.83
C ALA A 224 13.59 9.26 -10.65
N GLN A 225 14.56 10.17 -10.50
CA GLN A 225 15.95 9.80 -10.31
C GLN A 225 16.14 8.95 -9.06
N LEU A 226 17.12 8.05 -9.14
CA LEU A 226 17.44 7.06 -8.13
C LEU A 226 18.63 7.56 -7.30
N SER A 227 18.47 7.52 -5.99
CA SER A 227 19.51 7.86 -5.01
C SER A 227 19.47 6.88 -3.85
N ALA A 228 20.57 6.72 -3.13
CA ALA A 228 20.56 5.99 -1.87
C ALA A 228 19.90 6.79 -0.72
N LEU A 229 19.73 8.10 -0.90
CA LEU A 229 18.95 9.01 -0.05
C LEU A 229 17.70 9.44 -0.81
N THR A 230 16.56 8.85 -0.46
CA THR A 230 15.29 9.14 -1.14
C THR A 230 14.28 9.76 -0.20
N ILE A 231 13.47 10.68 -0.71
CA ILE A 231 12.45 11.40 0.05
C ILE A 231 11.19 11.48 -0.80
N ASN A 232 10.04 11.09 -0.23
CA ASN A 232 8.72 11.27 -0.87
C ASN A 232 8.69 10.84 -2.34
N ASP A 233 9.20 9.64 -2.61
CA ASP A 233 9.22 9.03 -3.95
C ASP A 233 10.06 9.79 -4.98
N ASN A 234 10.95 10.67 -4.49
CA ASN A 234 11.71 11.64 -5.26
C ASN A 234 10.81 12.46 -6.20
N ALA A 235 9.60 12.78 -5.74
CA ALA A 235 8.61 13.50 -6.51
C ALA A 235 7.88 14.54 -5.64
N ILE A 236 7.25 15.49 -6.31
CA ILE A 236 6.25 16.37 -5.70
C ILE A 236 4.92 16.21 -6.41
N ASP A 237 3.82 16.37 -5.68
CA ASP A 237 2.50 16.51 -6.28
C ASP A 237 2.42 17.87 -6.98
N LEU A 238 1.85 17.90 -8.18
CA LEU A 238 1.59 19.09 -8.96
C LEU A 238 0.12 19.12 -9.34
N THR A 239 -0.57 20.19 -8.95
CA THR A 239 -1.91 20.54 -9.40
C THR A 239 -1.84 21.82 -10.20
N VAL A 240 -2.39 21.81 -11.42
CA VAL A 240 -2.48 22.96 -12.31
C VAL A 240 -3.95 23.17 -12.65
N LYS A 241 -4.50 24.34 -12.35
CA LYS A 241 -5.90 24.70 -12.59
C LYS A 241 -6.00 25.99 -13.39
N PRO A 242 -7.09 26.20 -14.15
CA PRO A 242 -7.33 27.52 -14.75
C PRO A 242 -7.41 28.59 -13.66
N GLY A 243 -6.92 29.79 -13.98
CA GLY A 243 -7.05 30.99 -13.16
C GLY A 243 -8.45 31.59 -13.20
N GLU A 244 -8.62 32.74 -12.55
CA GLU A 244 -9.93 33.33 -12.30
C GLU A 244 -10.67 33.76 -13.58
N SER A 245 -9.95 34.22 -14.61
CA SER A 245 -10.54 34.66 -15.86
C SER A 245 -9.61 34.46 -17.07
N VAL A 246 -10.15 34.63 -18.28
CA VAL A 246 -9.39 34.46 -19.52
C VAL A 246 -8.21 35.43 -19.57
N GLY A 247 -7.03 34.93 -19.93
CA GLY A 247 -5.77 35.68 -19.99
C GLY A 247 -4.97 35.67 -18.68
N PHE A 248 -5.55 35.24 -17.56
CA PHE A 248 -4.83 35.13 -16.28
C PHE A 248 -3.92 33.90 -16.28
N PRO A 249 -2.77 33.94 -15.58
CA PRO A 249 -1.94 32.75 -15.38
C PRO A 249 -2.73 31.59 -14.78
N VAL A 250 -2.34 30.36 -15.11
CA VAL A 250 -2.88 29.16 -14.43
C VAL A 250 -2.44 29.15 -12.96
N VAL A 251 -3.28 28.57 -12.11
CA VAL A 251 -2.98 28.40 -10.68
C VAL A 251 -2.22 27.10 -10.48
N ILE A 252 -1.07 27.18 -9.82
CA ILE A 252 -0.21 26.02 -9.52
C ILE A 252 -0.19 25.78 -8.02
N THR A 253 -0.38 24.53 -7.62
CA THR A 253 -0.23 24.08 -6.23
C THR A 253 0.66 22.86 -6.19
N THR A 254 1.57 22.80 -5.22
CA THR A 254 2.48 21.67 -5.03
C THR A 254 2.35 21.03 -3.66
N GLY A 255 2.66 19.73 -3.57
CA GLY A 255 2.76 18.99 -2.31
C GLY A 255 4.10 18.26 -2.21
N PRO A 256 4.85 18.33 -1.09
CA PRO A 256 4.73 19.25 0.04
C PRO A 256 4.93 20.74 -0.36
N PRO A 257 4.20 21.71 0.23
CA PRO A 257 4.03 23.07 -0.31
C PRO A 257 5.17 24.08 -0.06
N ALA A 258 6.42 23.65 0.18
CA ALA A 258 7.53 24.56 0.54
C ALA A 258 8.90 24.13 -0.02
N THR A 259 8.95 23.58 -1.23
CA THR A 259 10.17 22.97 -1.76
C THR A 259 11.09 24.00 -2.42
N SER A 260 12.18 24.37 -1.75
CA SER A 260 13.26 25.21 -2.29
C SER A 260 14.16 24.48 -3.31
N PHE A 261 13.93 23.19 -3.53
CA PHE A 261 14.80 22.34 -4.35
C PHE A 261 14.39 22.23 -5.82
N MET A 262 13.24 22.76 -6.26
CA MET A 262 12.85 22.84 -7.68
C MET A 262 12.17 24.17 -8.01
N THR A 263 12.52 24.75 -9.16
CA THR A 263 11.92 25.98 -9.68
C THR A 263 10.73 25.65 -10.59
N ILE A 264 9.62 26.37 -10.44
CA ILE A 264 8.47 26.26 -11.34
C ILE A 264 8.33 27.58 -12.11
N ALA A 265 8.47 27.51 -13.44
CA ALA A 265 8.31 28.62 -14.35
C ALA A 265 6.93 28.55 -15.02
N ASN A 266 6.02 29.43 -14.61
CA ASN A 266 4.67 29.48 -15.14
C ASN A 266 4.55 30.50 -16.28
N HIS A 267 4.39 30.00 -17.49
CA HIS A 267 4.07 30.79 -18.70
C HIS A 267 2.71 30.42 -19.28
N ALA A 268 1.96 29.52 -18.63
CA ALA A 268 0.66 29.06 -19.09
C ALA A 268 -0.45 30.02 -18.64
N VAL A 269 -1.44 30.20 -19.52
CA VAL A 269 -2.56 31.12 -19.29
C VAL A 269 -3.91 30.41 -19.34
N THR A 270 -4.93 31.08 -18.84
CA THR A 270 -6.30 30.61 -18.85
C THR A 270 -6.98 31.01 -20.14
N SER A 271 -7.58 30.07 -20.85
CA SER A 271 -8.30 30.30 -22.10
C SER A 271 -9.83 30.27 -21.91
N ALA A 272 -10.57 30.69 -22.92
CA ALA A 272 -12.03 30.69 -22.89
C ALA A 272 -12.61 29.28 -22.68
N ARG A 273 -13.77 29.21 -22.01
CA ARG A 273 -14.51 27.95 -21.82
C ARG A 273 -14.79 27.29 -23.18
N GLY A 274 -14.56 25.99 -23.27
CA GLY A 274 -14.78 25.20 -24.49
C GLY A 274 -13.65 25.25 -25.52
N SER A 275 -12.56 26.00 -25.27
CA SER A 275 -11.35 25.88 -26.08
C SER A 275 -10.65 24.54 -25.85
N ARG A 276 -9.71 24.20 -26.75
CA ARG A 276 -8.83 23.04 -26.54
C ARG A 276 -7.94 23.28 -25.31
N ASN A 277 -7.75 22.24 -24.51
CA ASN A 277 -6.70 22.18 -23.51
C ASN A 277 -5.35 21.95 -24.22
N ASP A 278 -4.45 22.91 -24.08
CA ASP A 278 -3.12 22.93 -24.70
C ASP A 278 -2.04 23.19 -23.62
N LEU A 279 -2.26 22.69 -22.40
CA LEU A 279 -1.26 22.78 -21.34
C LEU A 279 -0.08 21.85 -21.64
N HIS A 280 1.13 22.39 -21.62
CA HIS A 280 2.37 21.62 -21.72
C HIS A 280 3.17 21.77 -20.43
N ILE A 281 3.61 20.64 -19.87
CA ILE A 281 4.45 20.58 -18.68
C ILE A 281 5.74 19.89 -19.08
N TYR A 282 6.86 20.57 -18.90
CA TYR A 282 8.15 20.12 -19.41
C TYR A 282 9.27 20.41 -18.42
N ARG A 283 10.21 19.47 -18.30
CA ARG A 283 11.49 19.71 -17.61
C ARG A 283 12.63 19.25 -18.51
N GLY A 284 13.52 20.18 -18.83
CA GLY A 284 14.72 19.87 -19.61
C GLY A 284 15.60 18.81 -18.93
N LEU A 285 16.32 18.03 -19.74
CA LEU A 285 17.28 17.05 -19.22
C LEU A 285 18.33 17.74 -18.33
N GLY A 286 18.45 17.27 -17.09
CA GLY A 286 19.34 17.86 -16.08
C GLY A 286 18.90 19.22 -15.54
N ALA A 287 17.78 19.77 -16.01
CA ALA A 287 17.27 21.05 -15.53
C ALA A 287 16.57 20.91 -14.18
N ASN A 288 16.66 21.98 -13.39
CA ASN A 288 15.92 22.14 -12.13
C ASN A 288 14.70 23.06 -12.25
N THR A 289 14.30 23.37 -13.48
CA THR A 289 13.15 24.22 -13.76
C THR A 289 12.09 23.42 -14.49
N LEU A 290 10.90 23.33 -13.88
CA LEU A 290 9.69 22.81 -14.52
C LEU A 290 8.96 23.97 -15.21
N GLU A 291 8.84 23.90 -16.52
CA GLU A 291 8.21 24.91 -17.36
C GLU A 291 6.77 24.50 -17.68
N LEU A 292 5.83 25.40 -17.44
CA LEU A 292 4.44 25.26 -17.83
C LEU A 292 4.14 26.27 -18.93
N THR A 293 3.70 25.82 -20.10
CA THR A 293 3.35 26.68 -21.24
C THR A 293 1.98 26.32 -21.81
N GLY A 294 1.47 27.13 -22.74
CA GLY A 294 0.20 26.90 -23.41
C GLY A 294 -1.00 27.41 -22.61
N SER A 295 -2.14 26.71 -22.68
CA SER A 295 -3.37 27.22 -22.04
C SER A 295 -4.35 26.18 -21.50
N LEU A 296 -5.06 26.55 -20.42
CA LEU A 296 -6.13 25.78 -19.80
C LEU A 296 -7.50 26.49 -19.92
N PRO A 297 -8.54 25.84 -20.45
CA PRO A 297 -9.87 26.42 -20.53
C PRO A 297 -10.49 26.72 -19.16
N LEU A 298 -11.23 27.82 -19.04
CA LEU A 298 -12.04 28.10 -17.84
C LEU A 298 -12.99 26.94 -17.53
N GLY A 299 -12.93 26.46 -16.29
CA GLY A 299 -13.71 25.31 -15.79
C GLY A 299 -13.18 23.94 -16.20
N ASP A 300 -11.99 23.86 -16.82
CA ASP A 300 -11.29 22.59 -17.05
C ASP A 300 -10.79 22.00 -15.72
N ASN A 301 -10.73 20.66 -15.65
CA ASN A 301 -10.20 19.95 -14.49
C ASN A 301 -8.68 20.10 -14.34
N GLY A 302 -7.99 20.61 -15.35
CA GLY A 302 -6.55 20.86 -15.33
C GLY A 302 -5.72 19.59 -15.20
N PHE A 303 -4.54 19.72 -14.59
CA PHE A 303 -3.61 18.62 -14.37
C PHE A 303 -3.48 18.32 -12.88
N ILE A 304 -3.43 17.03 -12.52
CA ILE A 304 -3.09 16.55 -11.18
C ILE A 304 -2.17 15.34 -11.36
N GLY A 305 -0.95 15.41 -10.85
CA GLY A 305 0.00 14.31 -10.94
C GLY A 305 1.34 14.60 -10.28
N GLY A 306 2.16 13.56 -10.11
CA GLY A 306 3.49 13.68 -9.51
C GLY A 306 4.57 13.97 -10.56
N VAL A 307 5.40 14.98 -10.30
CA VAL A 307 6.58 15.34 -11.11
C VAL A 307 7.86 15.00 -10.36
N ALA A 308 8.85 14.47 -11.07
CA ALA A 308 10.11 14.05 -10.50
C ALA A 308 10.96 15.24 -10.07
N VAL A 309 11.58 15.11 -8.90
CA VAL A 309 12.54 16.06 -8.33
C VAL A 309 13.94 15.74 -8.85
N PRO A 310 14.69 16.73 -9.35
CA PRO A 310 16.11 16.55 -9.65
C PRO A 310 16.95 16.57 -8.38
N ASP A 311 18.07 15.84 -8.38
CA ASP A 311 18.96 15.71 -7.22
C ASP A 311 18.21 15.36 -5.92
N PRO A 312 17.62 14.17 -5.85
CA PRO A 312 16.83 13.76 -4.69
C PRO A 312 17.61 13.68 -3.39
N ALA A 313 18.92 13.42 -3.43
CA ALA A 313 19.77 13.47 -2.24
C ALA A 313 19.84 14.90 -1.68
N LEU A 314 19.95 15.92 -2.55
CA LEU A 314 19.92 17.31 -2.12
C LEU A 314 18.54 17.69 -1.57
N ALA A 315 17.46 17.24 -2.20
CA ALA A 315 16.10 17.44 -1.70
C ALA A 315 15.93 16.82 -0.29
N PHE A 316 16.44 15.60 -0.08
CA PHE A 316 16.45 14.94 1.21
C PHE A 316 17.16 15.77 2.28
N VAL A 317 18.40 16.21 2.00
CA VAL A 317 19.21 16.99 2.95
C VAL A 317 18.59 18.36 3.22
N SER A 318 17.96 18.97 2.22
CA SER A 318 17.22 20.23 2.38
C SER A 318 16.06 20.06 3.37
N MET A 319 15.22 19.03 3.17
CA MET A 319 14.11 18.73 4.10
C MET A 319 14.61 18.35 5.49
N LEU A 320 15.74 17.64 5.60
CA LEU A 320 16.35 17.32 6.88
C LEU A 320 16.85 18.58 7.61
N ARG A 321 17.51 19.50 6.88
CA ARG A 321 17.95 20.78 7.44
C ARG A 321 16.78 21.55 8.02
N ASP A 322 15.70 21.67 7.29
CA ASP A 322 14.50 22.38 7.75
C ASP A 322 13.91 21.70 9.00
N ALA A 323 13.84 20.37 9.00
CA ALA A 323 13.37 19.59 10.15
C ALA A 323 14.25 19.77 11.40
N LEU A 324 15.57 19.84 11.25
CA LEU A 324 16.53 20.07 12.32
C LEU A 324 16.48 21.51 12.85
N VAL A 325 16.43 22.50 11.95
CA VAL A 325 16.34 23.92 12.31
C VAL A 325 15.04 24.20 13.07
N LYS A 326 13.91 23.60 12.64
CA LYS A 326 12.62 23.69 13.35
C LYS A 326 12.69 23.13 14.78
N ARG A 327 13.61 22.19 15.04
CA ARG A 327 13.89 21.63 16.37
C ARG A 327 14.96 22.40 17.16
N GLY A 328 15.39 23.55 16.66
CA GLY A 328 16.38 24.42 17.32
C GLY A 328 17.83 24.02 17.09
N VAL A 329 18.13 23.06 16.20
CA VAL A 329 19.49 22.71 15.84
C VAL A 329 20.09 23.80 14.97
N LYS A 330 21.21 24.38 15.38
CA LYS A 330 21.95 25.38 14.60
C LYS A 330 22.93 24.69 13.65
N ILE A 331 22.89 24.99 12.37
CA ILE A 331 23.86 24.47 11.39
C ILE A 331 24.67 25.66 10.87
N ASP A 332 25.96 25.69 11.19
CA ASP A 332 26.85 26.80 10.84
C ASP A 332 27.31 26.73 9.37
N GLY A 333 27.44 25.51 8.82
CA GLY A 333 27.85 25.25 7.44
C GLY A 333 26.70 25.21 6.43
N ARG A 334 27.00 24.65 5.26
CA ARG A 334 26.07 24.52 4.12
C ARG A 334 25.49 23.11 4.04
N ILE A 335 24.52 22.93 3.15
CA ILE A 335 24.12 21.59 2.70
C ILE A 335 24.93 21.20 1.47
N ARG A 336 25.32 19.93 1.36
CA ARG A 336 25.95 19.37 0.16
C ARG A 336 25.71 17.86 0.07
N THR A 337 25.90 17.30 -1.11
CA THR A 337 25.77 15.86 -1.37
C THR A 337 27.11 15.24 -1.77
N VAL A 338 27.26 13.94 -1.55
CA VAL A 338 28.40 13.13 -2.00
C VAL A 338 27.87 11.89 -2.70
N SER A 339 28.38 11.63 -3.91
CA SER A 339 28.03 10.46 -4.71
C SER A 339 29.20 9.49 -4.81
N SER A 340 28.95 8.28 -5.30
CA SER A 340 30.00 7.27 -5.50
C SER A 340 31.14 7.75 -6.40
N LYS A 341 30.89 8.71 -7.30
CA LYS A 341 31.91 9.29 -8.20
C LYS A 341 32.93 10.14 -7.44
N SER A 342 32.51 10.73 -6.32
CA SER A 342 33.34 11.56 -5.45
C SER A 342 34.01 10.76 -4.33
N GLY A 343 33.73 9.45 -4.23
CA GLY A 343 34.14 8.60 -3.12
C GLY A 343 33.09 8.56 -1.99
N SER A 344 33.27 7.65 -1.05
CA SER A 344 32.44 7.57 0.18
C SER A 344 33.12 8.36 1.29
N LEU A 345 32.34 9.12 2.07
CA LEU A 345 32.84 9.72 3.31
C LEU A 345 32.80 8.76 4.49
N ILE A 346 32.13 7.61 4.32
CA ILE A 346 31.95 6.60 5.35
C ILE A 346 32.77 5.35 5.00
N GLY A 347 33.44 4.76 6.00
CA GLY A 347 34.16 3.50 5.85
C GLY A 347 35.67 3.60 6.06
N SER A 348 36.18 4.75 6.50
CA SER A 348 37.58 4.89 6.94
C SER A 348 37.81 4.30 8.33
N GLY A 349 36.73 4.14 9.12
CA GLY A 349 36.77 3.68 10.51
C GLY A 349 36.94 4.80 11.52
N GLU A 350 37.09 6.05 11.06
CA GLU A 350 37.19 7.25 11.90
C GLU A 350 35.81 7.87 12.20
N GLU A 351 34.74 7.41 11.55
CA GLU A 351 33.39 7.97 11.71
C GLU A 351 32.60 7.26 12.82
N HIS A 352 31.92 8.03 13.67
CA HIS A 352 31.01 7.50 14.69
C HIS A 352 29.56 7.61 14.25
N GLU A 353 28.85 6.47 14.21
CA GLU A 353 27.39 6.49 14.06
C GLU A 353 26.75 7.06 15.33
N ILE A 354 25.95 8.11 15.18
CA ILE A 354 25.27 8.80 16.29
C ILE A 354 23.75 8.59 16.27
N ALA A 355 23.18 8.31 15.10
CA ALA A 355 21.76 8.00 14.97
C ALA A 355 21.54 7.01 13.82
N THR A 356 20.48 6.22 13.92
CA THR A 356 20.07 5.27 12.88
C THR A 356 18.56 5.26 12.73
N PHE A 357 18.10 5.13 11.49
CA PHE A 357 16.71 4.98 11.10
C PHE A 357 16.56 3.68 10.30
N GLN A 358 15.55 2.89 10.65
CA GLN A 358 15.26 1.63 10.00
C GLN A 358 13.89 1.74 9.32
N SER A 359 13.81 1.24 8.08
CA SER A 359 12.54 1.13 7.37
C SER A 359 11.58 0.19 8.09
N PRO A 360 10.29 0.12 7.72
CA PRO A 360 9.46 -1.07 7.98
C PRO A 360 10.08 -2.33 7.36
N PRO A 361 9.67 -3.54 7.79
CA PRO A 361 10.22 -4.77 7.24
C PRO A 361 9.92 -4.89 5.73
N PHE A 362 10.77 -5.61 5.01
CA PHE A 362 10.71 -5.71 3.55
C PHE A 362 9.35 -6.21 3.02
N SER A 363 8.62 -7.04 3.77
CA SER A 363 7.24 -7.41 3.43
C SER A 363 6.31 -6.20 3.22
N ILE A 364 6.45 -5.14 4.01
CA ILE A 364 5.71 -3.88 3.87
C ILE A 364 6.24 -3.07 2.68
N VAL A 365 7.57 -2.99 2.51
CA VAL A 365 8.20 -2.32 1.36
C VAL A 365 7.80 -2.98 0.03
N ALA A 366 7.73 -4.31 0.00
CA ALA A 366 7.29 -5.09 -1.15
C ALA A 366 5.82 -4.81 -1.49
N ALA A 367 4.94 -4.70 -0.48
CA ALA A 367 3.55 -4.29 -0.70
C ALA A 367 3.44 -2.86 -1.26
N GLN A 368 4.21 -1.92 -0.71
CA GLN A 368 4.31 -0.54 -1.19
C GLN A 368 5.05 -0.40 -2.54
N THR A 369 5.68 -1.49 -3.02
CA THR A 369 6.26 -1.57 -4.36
C THR A 369 5.25 -2.17 -5.35
N LEU A 370 4.70 -3.35 -5.06
CA LEU A 370 3.88 -4.11 -6.00
C LEU A 370 2.45 -3.59 -6.12
N LYS A 371 1.82 -3.15 -5.03
CA LYS A 371 0.43 -2.64 -5.05
C LYS A 371 0.28 -1.34 -5.85
N PRO A 372 1.05 -0.28 -5.58
CA PRO A 372 1.00 0.95 -6.39
C PRO A 372 1.86 0.86 -7.66
N SER A 373 2.61 -0.24 -7.85
CA SER A 373 3.47 -0.47 -9.02
C SER A 373 4.65 0.50 -9.12
N GLN A 374 5.39 0.68 -8.04
CA GLN A 374 6.34 1.78 -7.94
C GLN A 374 7.76 1.45 -8.45
N ASN A 375 8.15 2.19 -9.50
CA ASN A 375 9.36 1.95 -10.28
C ASN A 375 10.60 2.21 -9.45
N GLN A 376 10.68 3.41 -8.87
CA GLN A 376 11.82 3.85 -8.07
C GLN A 376 12.16 2.82 -6.99
N TYR A 377 11.15 2.34 -6.26
CA TYR A 377 11.36 1.38 -5.18
C TYR A 377 11.89 0.05 -5.69
N THR A 378 11.42 -0.38 -6.86
CA THR A 378 11.92 -1.61 -7.47
C THR A 378 13.39 -1.49 -7.85
N GLU A 379 13.80 -0.34 -8.36
CA GLU A 379 15.22 -0.11 -8.70
C GLU A 379 16.10 0.05 -7.46
N LEU A 380 15.59 0.65 -6.38
CA LEU A 380 16.29 0.68 -5.08
C LEU A 380 16.50 -0.74 -4.54
N ILE A 381 15.47 -1.59 -4.63
CA ILE A 381 15.56 -3.01 -4.26
C ILE A 381 16.58 -3.75 -5.14
N LEU A 382 16.57 -3.52 -6.46
CA LEU A 382 17.53 -4.13 -7.38
C LEU A 382 18.97 -3.73 -7.03
N ARG A 383 19.23 -2.46 -6.77
CA ARG A 383 20.56 -1.97 -6.39
C ARG A 383 20.99 -2.46 -5.02
N ALA A 384 20.07 -2.58 -4.08
CA ALA A 384 20.32 -3.17 -2.76
C ALA A 384 20.70 -4.65 -2.89
N LEU A 385 20.04 -5.43 -3.76
CA LEU A 385 20.46 -6.79 -4.09
C LEU A 385 21.89 -6.83 -4.61
N GLY A 386 22.23 -5.95 -5.56
CA GLY A 386 23.58 -5.84 -6.10
C GLY A 386 24.64 -5.50 -5.04
N ARG A 387 24.30 -4.65 -4.06
CA ARG A 387 25.21 -4.34 -2.93
C ARG A 387 25.34 -5.45 -1.92
N PHE A 388 24.23 -6.08 -1.52
CA PHE A 388 24.23 -7.20 -0.59
C PHE A 388 25.11 -8.35 -1.08
N ASP A 389 25.04 -8.63 -2.39
CA ASP A 389 25.85 -9.64 -3.07
C ASP A 389 27.35 -9.32 -3.02
N ALA A 390 27.70 -8.08 -3.39
CA ALA A 390 29.09 -7.58 -3.41
C ALA A 390 29.76 -7.60 -2.02
N GLN A 391 28.98 -7.50 -0.94
CA GLN A 391 29.47 -7.58 0.43
C GLN A 391 29.66 -9.03 0.94
N GLY A 392 29.60 -10.01 0.05
CA GLY A 392 29.82 -11.42 0.39
C GLY A 392 28.56 -12.18 0.78
N GLY A 393 27.37 -11.60 0.59
CA GLY A 393 26.09 -12.28 0.85
C GLY A 393 25.88 -13.58 0.05
N THR A 394 26.66 -13.79 -1.02
CA THR A 394 26.58 -14.98 -1.89
C THR A 394 27.95 -15.52 -2.33
N GLY A 395 29.06 -14.91 -1.90
CA GLY A 395 30.42 -15.28 -2.31
C GLY A 395 30.86 -14.83 -3.71
N ILE A 396 30.13 -13.94 -4.38
CA ILE A 396 30.51 -13.40 -5.69
C ILE A 396 31.52 -12.25 -5.49
N ARG A 397 32.75 -12.38 -6.04
CA ARG A 397 33.66 -11.25 -6.18
C ARG A 397 33.04 -10.28 -7.19
N THR A 398 32.65 -9.10 -6.73
CA THR A 398 32.22 -7.99 -7.58
C THR A 398 33.29 -7.78 -8.65
N ILE A 399 32.88 -7.75 -9.92
CA ILE A 399 33.78 -7.35 -11.00
C ILE A 399 34.06 -5.86 -10.78
N TRP A 400 35.34 -5.48 -10.73
CA TRP A 400 35.74 -4.08 -10.62
C TRP A 400 35.04 -3.25 -11.71
N ASN A 401 34.45 -2.11 -11.35
CA ASN A 401 33.68 -1.18 -12.21
C ASN A 401 32.26 -1.59 -12.62
N GLN A 402 31.63 -2.59 -12.00
CA GLN A 402 30.21 -2.88 -12.25
C GLN A 402 29.27 -1.93 -11.49
N SER A 403 28.17 -1.50 -12.13
CA SER A 403 27.12 -0.72 -11.47
C SER A 403 26.27 -1.59 -10.53
N ASN A 404 25.59 -0.98 -9.56
CA ASN A 404 24.71 -1.73 -8.66
C ASN A 404 23.46 -2.26 -9.35
N GLU A 405 23.02 -1.62 -10.44
CA GLU A 405 21.96 -2.15 -11.31
C GLU A 405 22.42 -3.45 -11.97
N ASP A 406 23.58 -3.45 -12.63
CA ASP A 406 24.11 -4.64 -13.30
C ASP A 406 24.36 -5.80 -12.32
N ALA A 407 24.92 -5.49 -11.14
CA ALA A 407 25.12 -6.48 -10.09
C ALA A 407 23.77 -7.03 -9.59
N GLY A 408 22.78 -6.17 -9.38
CA GLY A 408 21.42 -6.58 -9.03
C GLY A 408 20.80 -7.51 -10.07
N LEU A 409 20.92 -7.18 -11.36
CA LEU A 409 20.43 -8.02 -12.45
C LEU A 409 21.12 -9.38 -12.49
N GLN A 410 22.41 -9.47 -12.14
CA GLN A 410 23.09 -10.77 -11.99
C GLN A 410 22.52 -11.60 -10.84
N VAL A 411 22.19 -10.98 -9.70
CA VAL A 411 21.52 -11.66 -8.58
C VAL A 411 20.17 -12.20 -9.02
N VAL A 412 19.38 -11.40 -9.76
CA VAL A 412 18.10 -11.83 -10.33
C VAL A 412 18.30 -13.01 -11.28
N ARG A 413 19.21 -12.92 -12.26
CA ARG A 413 19.50 -14.04 -13.18
C ARG A 413 19.84 -15.34 -12.45
N LYS A 414 20.66 -15.27 -11.40
CA LYS A 414 21.04 -16.45 -10.59
C LYS A 414 19.87 -17.06 -9.83
N PHE A 415 18.98 -16.22 -9.29
CA PHE A 415 17.73 -16.70 -8.68
C PHE A 415 16.81 -17.35 -9.73
N LEU A 416 16.71 -16.77 -10.93
CA LEU A 416 15.89 -17.32 -12.00
C LEU A 416 16.39 -18.70 -12.48
N LEU A 417 17.70 -18.96 -12.47
CA LEU A 417 18.25 -20.30 -12.73
C LEU A 417 17.72 -21.34 -11.71
N GLN A 418 17.57 -20.96 -10.44
CA GLN A 418 16.97 -21.83 -9.41
C GLN A 418 15.48 -22.08 -9.66
N ALA A 419 14.80 -21.12 -10.29
CA ALA A 419 13.42 -21.25 -10.77
C ALA A 419 13.30 -22.02 -12.10
N GLY A 420 14.41 -22.50 -12.67
CA GLY A 420 14.45 -23.24 -13.93
C GLY A 420 14.31 -22.36 -15.18
N ILE A 421 14.60 -21.05 -15.05
CA ILE A 421 14.60 -20.08 -16.15
C ILE A 421 16.05 -19.78 -16.52
N SER A 422 16.45 -20.09 -17.75
CA SER A 422 17.81 -19.85 -18.24
C SER A 422 18.04 -18.39 -18.64
N GLU A 423 19.30 -17.98 -18.71
CA GLU A 423 19.67 -16.59 -19.08
C GLU A 423 19.21 -16.19 -20.49
N SER A 424 19.07 -17.15 -21.42
CA SER A 424 18.61 -16.89 -22.79
C SER A 424 17.09 -16.74 -22.91
N GLU A 425 16.32 -17.01 -21.85
CA GLU A 425 14.86 -16.93 -21.83
C GLU A 425 14.32 -15.59 -21.30
N VAL A 426 15.20 -14.67 -20.90
CA VAL A 426 14.86 -13.33 -20.43
C VAL A 426 15.91 -12.30 -20.89
N ALA A 427 15.46 -11.10 -21.25
CA ALA A 427 16.31 -9.92 -21.37
C ALA A 427 15.90 -8.93 -20.28
N LEU A 428 16.77 -8.75 -19.29
CA LEU A 428 16.55 -7.85 -18.15
C LEU A 428 17.52 -6.67 -18.28
N ASN A 429 16.98 -5.47 -18.43
CA ASN A 429 17.71 -4.20 -18.52
C ASN A 429 17.51 -3.33 -17.26
N ASP A 430 16.32 -3.35 -16.67
CA ASP A 430 16.06 -2.72 -15.38
C ASP A 430 15.30 -3.68 -14.43
N GLY A 431 14.98 -3.21 -13.22
CA GLY A 431 14.19 -3.99 -12.25
C GLY A 431 12.69 -3.75 -12.34
N SER A 432 12.27 -2.57 -12.82
CA SER A 432 10.91 -2.06 -12.73
C SER A 432 10.04 -2.39 -13.93
N GLY A 433 10.63 -2.66 -15.09
CA GLY A 433 9.96 -2.83 -16.36
C GLY A 433 9.58 -1.52 -17.04
N LEU A 434 10.22 -0.40 -16.70
CA LEU A 434 10.05 0.86 -17.43
C LEU A 434 10.89 0.83 -18.71
N SER A 435 12.02 0.13 -18.70
CA SER A 435 12.85 -0.11 -19.87
C SER A 435 12.08 -0.80 -21.00
N ARG A 436 12.11 -0.20 -22.20
CA ARG A 436 11.53 -0.83 -23.41
C ARG A 436 12.36 -2.00 -23.96
N ASN A 437 13.55 -2.20 -23.41
CA ASN A 437 14.47 -3.27 -23.79
C ASN A 437 14.24 -4.56 -22.98
N ASP A 438 13.39 -4.51 -21.96
CA ASP A 438 13.01 -5.69 -21.22
C ASP A 438 12.16 -6.64 -22.07
N LEU A 439 12.54 -7.91 -22.07
CA LEU A 439 11.82 -8.96 -22.78
C LEU A 439 11.71 -10.19 -21.89
N ILE A 440 10.48 -10.66 -21.71
CA ILE A 440 10.19 -11.93 -21.05
C ILE A 440 9.21 -12.73 -21.91
N SER A 441 8.93 -13.97 -21.54
CA SER A 441 7.88 -14.75 -22.17
C SER A 441 6.80 -15.11 -21.17
N ALA A 442 5.65 -15.56 -21.66
CA ALA A 442 4.60 -16.01 -20.77
C ALA A 442 5.01 -17.19 -19.91
N ASN A 443 5.82 -18.06 -20.52
CA ASN A 443 6.38 -19.21 -19.89
C ASN A 443 7.26 -18.84 -18.70
N THR A 444 8.18 -17.88 -18.84
CA THR A 444 9.08 -17.52 -17.73
C THR A 444 8.34 -16.86 -16.58
N THR A 445 7.31 -16.05 -16.83
CA THR A 445 6.51 -15.49 -15.71
C THR A 445 5.73 -16.58 -14.98
N VAL A 446 5.11 -17.50 -15.72
CA VAL A 446 4.38 -18.63 -15.11
C VAL A 446 5.33 -19.55 -14.35
N GLN A 447 6.53 -19.82 -14.87
CA GLN A 447 7.55 -20.60 -14.17
C GLN A 447 7.96 -19.93 -12.86
N LEU A 448 8.26 -18.62 -12.88
CA LEU A 448 8.58 -17.87 -11.67
C LEU A 448 7.44 -17.93 -10.63
N LEU A 449 6.20 -17.66 -11.06
CA LEU A 449 5.05 -17.68 -10.16
C LEU A 449 4.77 -19.09 -9.61
N THR A 450 5.02 -20.14 -10.39
CA THR A 450 4.92 -21.55 -9.97
C THR A 450 6.03 -21.92 -9.00
N PHE A 451 7.26 -21.44 -9.23
CA PHE A 451 8.37 -21.64 -8.32
C PHE A 451 8.07 -21.00 -6.96
N MET A 452 7.56 -19.76 -6.97
CA MET A 452 7.25 -19.03 -5.76
C MET A 452 6.18 -19.70 -4.90
N THR A 453 5.26 -20.51 -5.45
CA THR A 453 4.25 -21.21 -4.63
C THR A 453 4.82 -22.29 -3.73
N LYS A 454 6.01 -22.79 -4.07
CA LYS A 454 6.76 -23.78 -3.27
C LYS A 454 7.82 -23.11 -2.39
N HIS A 455 8.04 -21.81 -2.58
CA HIS A 455 9.06 -21.07 -1.85
C HIS A 455 8.61 -20.77 -0.42
N ARG A 456 9.53 -20.82 0.54
CA ARG A 456 9.25 -20.57 1.98
C ARG A 456 8.59 -19.21 2.24
N TYR A 457 8.82 -18.23 1.37
CA TYR A 457 8.24 -16.88 1.45
C TYR A 457 7.13 -16.63 0.44
N PHE A 458 6.40 -17.68 0.02
CA PHE A 458 5.25 -17.55 -0.88
C PHE A 458 4.18 -16.59 -0.33
N ALA A 459 3.77 -16.79 0.92
CA ALA A 459 2.69 -16.03 1.53
C ALA A 459 2.94 -14.51 1.51
N PRO A 460 4.07 -13.98 2.03
CA PRO A 460 4.33 -12.54 1.97
C PRO A 460 4.50 -12.01 0.53
N PHE A 461 5.07 -12.79 -0.39
CA PHE A 461 5.14 -12.40 -1.81
C PHE A 461 3.75 -12.27 -2.45
N ARG A 462 2.88 -13.28 -2.25
CA ARG A 462 1.50 -13.29 -2.74
C ARG A 462 0.67 -12.16 -2.14
N ASP A 463 0.89 -11.84 -0.86
CA ASP A 463 0.13 -10.82 -0.14
C ASP A 463 0.54 -9.39 -0.53
N ALA A 464 1.76 -9.21 -1.05
CA ALA A 464 2.22 -7.95 -1.64
C ALA A 464 1.56 -7.65 -3.00
N LEU A 465 0.96 -8.63 -3.70
CA LEU A 465 0.29 -8.38 -4.99
C LEU A 465 -1.01 -7.57 -4.82
N PRO A 466 -1.38 -6.74 -5.83
CA PRO A 466 -2.70 -6.13 -5.89
C PRO A 466 -3.83 -7.18 -5.89
N ILE A 467 -4.93 -6.88 -5.21
CA ILE A 467 -6.13 -7.70 -5.15
C ILE A 467 -7.23 -7.04 -6.00
N ALA A 468 -7.79 -7.80 -6.95
CA ALA A 468 -8.87 -7.36 -7.82
C ALA A 468 -10.07 -6.76 -7.06
N GLY A 469 -10.48 -5.56 -7.47
CA GLY A 469 -11.58 -4.80 -6.86
C GLY A 469 -11.29 -4.18 -5.49
N VAL A 470 -10.15 -4.52 -4.86
CA VAL A 470 -9.85 -4.16 -3.47
C VAL A 470 -8.75 -3.09 -3.39
N ASP A 471 -7.55 -3.36 -3.92
CA ASP A 471 -6.39 -2.48 -3.69
C ASP A 471 -5.44 -2.32 -4.89
N GLY A 472 -4.46 -1.43 -4.72
CA GLY A 472 -3.41 -1.17 -5.69
C GLY A 472 -3.92 -0.75 -7.06
N THR A 473 -3.22 -1.21 -8.11
CA THR A 473 -3.57 -0.97 -9.51
C THR A 473 -4.80 -1.76 -9.99
N LEU A 474 -5.35 -2.66 -9.16
CA LEU A 474 -6.58 -3.41 -9.47
C LEU A 474 -7.80 -2.92 -8.69
N ARG A 475 -7.67 -1.90 -7.84
CA ARG A 475 -8.75 -1.43 -6.94
C ARG A 475 -10.06 -1.10 -7.65
N THR A 476 -10.02 -0.60 -8.89
CA THR A 476 -11.21 -0.24 -9.70
C THR A 476 -11.55 -1.28 -10.77
N ARG A 477 -10.77 -2.36 -10.90
CA ARG A 477 -10.90 -3.35 -11.97
C ARG A 477 -11.55 -4.61 -11.42
N MET A 478 -12.38 -5.26 -12.24
CA MET A 478 -13.05 -6.54 -11.93
C MET A 478 -14.04 -6.50 -10.75
N ARG A 479 -14.50 -5.32 -10.33
CA ARG A 479 -15.59 -5.17 -9.35
C ARG A 479 -16.91 -5.75 -9.86
N GLY A 480 -17.69 -6.36 -8.98
CA GLY A 480 -18.94 -7.03 -9.30
C GLY A 480 -18.77 -8.31 -10.13
N THR A 481 -17.55 -8.87 -10.19
CA THR A 481 -17.26 -10.11 -10.93
C THR A 481 -16.73 -11.20 -10.00
N PRO A 482 -16.76 -12.48 -10.39
CA PRO A 482 -16.14 -13.57 -9.61
C PRO A 482 -14.62 -13.43 -9.37
N ALA A 483 -13.95 -12.48 -10.02
CA ALA A 483 -12.55 -12.18 -9.81
C ALA A 483 -12.31 -11.22 -8.63
N GLU A 484 -13.30 -10.44 -8.20
CA GLU A 484 -13.19 -9.51 -7.07
C GLU A 484 -12.82 -10.25 -5.78
N GLY A 485 -11.80 -9.74 -5.07
CA GLY A 485 -11.26 -10.37 -3.86
C GLY A 485 -10.51 -11.69 -4.08
N ASN A 486 -10.51 -12.23 -5.31
CA ASN A 486 -9.96 -13.54 -5.64
C ASN A 486 -8.65 -13.44 -6.45
N VAL A 487 -8.65 -12.64 -7.53
CA VAL A 487 -7.45 -12.46 -8.36
C VAL A 487 -6.43 -11.63 -7.59
N ARG A 488 -5.22 -12.17 -7.46
CA ARG A 488 -4.04 -11.48 -6.92
C ARG A 488 -2.98 -11.39 -7.99
N ALA A 489 -2.81 -10.21 -8.58
CA ALA A 489 -2.01 -10.09 -9.79
C ALA A 489 -1.32 -8.74 -9.91
N LYS A 490 -0.11 -8.76 -10.47
CA LYS A 490 0.62 -7.57 -10.87
C LYS A 490 0.17 -7.15 -12.26
N THR A 491 -0.09 -5.85 -12.41
CA THR A 491 -0.34 -5.20 -13.70
C THR A 491 0.95 -4.65 -14.31
N GLY A 492 0.96 -4.44 -15.62
CA GLY A 492 1.94 -3.58 -16.29
C GLY A 492 1.29 -2.79 -17.42
N SER A 493 1.78 -1.56 -17.62
CA SER A 493 1.33 -0.66 -18.68
C SER A 493 2.48 0.24 -19.14
N LEU A 494 2.67 0.31 -20.44
CA LEU A 494 3.49 1.31 -21.14
C LEU A 494 2.72 1.70 -22.42
N SER A 495 3.20 2.68 -23.18
CA SER A 495 2.67 2.95 -24.52
C SER A 495 2.66 1.66 -25.35
N SER A 496 1.48 1.27 -25.81
CA SER A 496 1.24 0.06 -26.63
C SER A 496 1.52 -1.29 -25.93
N VAL A 497 1.66 -1.33 -24.60
CA VAL A 497 1.91 -2.55 -23.83
C VAL A 497 0.97 -2.62 -22.63
N ALA A 498 0.30 -3.75 -22.46
CA ALA A 498 -0.47 -4.07 -21.26
C ALA A 498 -0.16 -5.49 -20.79
N SER A 499 -0.03 -5.69 -19.48
CA SER A 499 0.23 -6.99 -18.90
C SER A 499 -0.51 -7.21 -17.57
N LEU A 500 -0.85 -8.48 -17.28
CA LEU A 500 -1.45 -8.92 -16.02
C LEU A 500 -0.95 -10.33 -15.70
N SER A 501 -0.33 -10.50 -14.53
CA SER A 501 0.24 -11.77 -14.05
C SER A 501 -0.11 -12.05 -12.61
N GLY A 502 -0.61 -13.24 -12.29
CA GLY A 502 -0.78 -13.62 -10.90
C GLY A 502 -1.56 -14.89 -10.68
N TYR A 503 -2.17 -14.99 -9.51
CA TYR A 503 -2.88 -16.17 -9.03
C TYR A 503 -4.39 -15.93 -9.02
N VAL A 504 -5.15 -16.94 -9.36
CA VAL A 504 -6.61 -16.95 -9.17
C VAL A 504 -7.07 -18.33 -8.69
N THR A 505 -8.05 -18.33 -7.78
CA THR A 505 -8.69 -19.54 -7.27
C THR A 505 -9.98 -19.79 -8.06
N THR A 506 -10.15 -21.00 -8.58
CA THR A 506 -11.38 -21.37 -9.31
C THR A 506 -12.58 -21.56 -8.39
N ALA A 507 -13.81 -21.45 -8.90
CA ALA A 507 -15.06 -21.70 -8.14
C ALA A 507 -15.16 -23.10 -7.51
N ALA A 508 -14.32 -24.06 -7.92
CA ALA A 508 -14.16 -25.34 -7.23
C ALA A 508 -13.55 -25.22 -5.80
N GLY A 509 -13.28 -23.99 -5.32
CA GLY A 509 -12.74 -23.63 -4.00
C GLY A 509 -11.35 -24.20 -3.77
N GLU A 510 -10.69 -23.96 -2.63
CA GLU A 510 -9.68 -24.89 -2.10
C GLU A 510 -10.40 -26.15 -1.56
N SER A 511 -9.83 -27.34 -1.73
CA SER A 511 -10.17 -28.50 -0.89
C SER A 511 -8.88 -29.25 -0.74
N ARG A 512 -8.40 -29.25 0.49
CA ARG A 512 -7.61 -30.32 1.08
C ARG A 512 -8.00 -31.63 0.38
N SER A 513 -7.05 -32.17 -0.39
CA SER A 513 -7.24 -33.39 -1.16
C SER A 513 -7.87 -34.48 -0.27
N LYS A 514 -9.03 -34.98 -0.68
CA LYS A 514 -9.56 -36.25 -0.18
C LYS A 514 -8.68 -37.38 -0.75
N HIS A 515 -7.56 -37.65 -0.08
CA HIS A 515 -7.24 -39.04 0.25
C HIS A 515 -8.02 -39.35 1.53
N GLY A 516 -9.16 -40.02 1.40
CA GLY A 516 -9.68 -40.90 2.44
C GLY A 516 -9.51 -42.30 1.88
N LEU A 517 -8.70 -43.20 2.44
CA LEU A 517 -8.50 -43.49 3.85
C LEU A 517 -7.13 -43.08 4.40
N THR A 518 -7.16 -42.18 5.38
CA THR A 518 -6.49 -42.27 6.68
C THR A 518 -5.24 -43.18 6.76
N ARG A 519 -4.12 -42.67 6.27
CA ARG A 519 -2.83 -42.82 6.97
C ARG A 519 -2.47 -41.41 7.39
N LEU A 520 -3.09 -40.89 8.45
CA LEU A 520 -2.37 -40.70 9.71
C LEU A 520 -0.85 -40.74 9.46
N MET A 521 -0.24 -39.55 9.35
CA MET A 521 0.95 -39.35 10.18
C MET A 521 0.52 -39.87 11.54
N GLU A 522 1.21 -40.88 12.07
CA GLU A 522 0.92 -41.43 13.38
C GLU A 522 0.77 -40.24 14.34
N ALA A 523 -0.49 -39.94 14.66
CA ALA A 523 -0.80 -39.08 15.77
C ALA A 523 -0.17 -39.82 16.93
N GLN A 524 0.86 -39.22 17.54
CA GLN A 524 1.49 -39.78 18.72
C GLN A 524 0.36 -40.11 19.68
N THR A 525 0.10 -41.41 19.85
CA THR A 525 -0.96 -41.90 20.71
C THR A 525 -0.47 -41.66 22.13
N LEU A 526 -1.10 -40.71 22.80
CA LEU A 526 -0.90 -40.52 24.24
C LEU A 526 -1.86 -41.47 24.95
N ASN A 527 -1.47 -41.95 26.13
CA ASN A 527 -2.42 -42.64 26.99
C ASN A 527 -3.09 -41.61 27.89
N CYS A 528 -4.41 -41.69 28.02
CA CYS A 528 -5.17 -40.87 28.94
C CYS A 528 -4.57 -41.06 30.35
N PRO A 529 -4.12 -40.00 31.04
CA PRO A 529 -3.48 -40.14 32.35
C PRO A 529 -4.45 -40.62 33.45
N ASN A 530 -5.77 -40.56 33.19
CA ASN A 530 -6.80 -40.96 34.15
C ASN A 530 -7.26 -42.43 33.98
N CYS A 531 -7.36 -42.94 32.75
CA CYS A 531 -7.86 -44.30 32.49
C CYS A 531 -6.94 -45.19 31.64
N GLY A 532 -5.81 -44.66 31.15
CA GLY A 532 -4.84 -45.40 30.34
C GLY A 532 -5.25 -45.65 28.88
N ALA A 533 -6.46 -45.26 28.45
CA ALA A 533 -6.93 -45.47 27.09
C ALA A 533 -6.12 -44.64 26.07
N ALA A 534 -5.81 -45.22 24.91
CA ALA A 534 -5.14 -44.51 23.83
C ALA A 534 -6.01 -43.36 23.32
N ILE A 535 -5.43 -42.16 23.25
CA ILE A 535 -6.08 -40.91 22.85
C ILE A 535 -5.19 -40.17 21.86
N SER A 536 -5.82 -39.45 20.92
CA SER A 536 -5.12 -38.54 20.04
C SER A 536 -4.65 -37.30 20.81
N SER A 537 -3.49 -36.75 20.45
CA SER A 537 -2.89 -35.59 21.13
C SER A 537 -3.68 -34.28 21.00
N ASP A 538 -4.66 -34.25 20.09
CA ASP A 538 -5.60 -33.15 19.84
C ASP A 538 -7.01 -33.40 20.44
N ALA A 539 -7.24 -34.54 21.12
CA ALA A 539 -8.54 -34.85 21.70
C ALA A 539 -8.80 -33.98 22.96
N PRO A 540 -9.84 -33.13 22.97
CA PRO A 540 -10.13 -32.23 24.10
C PRO A 540 -10.72 -32.97 25.32
N GLN A 541 -11.12 -34.23 25.14
CA GLN A 541 -11.72 -35.08 26.17
C GLN A 541 -11.44 -36.55 25.84
N CYS A 542 -11.18 -37.37 26.86
CA CYS A 542 -10.99 -38.81 26.66
C CYS A 542 -12.33 -39.43 26.27
N GLN A 543 -12.39 -40.08 25.11
CA GLN A 543 -13.61 -40.75 24.64
C GLN A 543 -14.03 -41.97 25.48
N TYR A 544 -13.17 -42.43 26.39
CA TYR A 544 -13.44 -43.60 27.24
C TYR A 544 -13.90 -43.23 28.65
N CYS A 545 -13.23 -42.28 29.32
CA CYS A 545 -13.58 -41.90 30.70
C CYS A 545 -14.11 -40.47 30.83
N GLU A 546 -14.28 -39.78 29.70
CA GLU A 546 -14.83 -38.44 29.61
C GLU A 546 -14.04 -37.36 30.40
N SER A 547 -12.81 -37.65 30.84
CA SER A 547 -11.96 -36.63 31.46
C SER A 547 -11.54 -35.58 30.43
N LYS A 548 -11.70 -34.28 30.73
CA LYS A 548 -11.20 -33.18 29.89
C LYS A 548 -9.67 -33.19 29.83
N LEU A 549 -9.12 -33.00 28.63
CA LEU A 549 -7.70 -33.08 28.33
C LEU A 549 -7.25 -31.74 27.75
N ALA A 550 -6.69 -30.86 28.58
CA ALA A 550 -6.05 -29.63 28.12
C ALA A 550 -4.57 -29.92 27.84
N THR A 551 -4.04 -29.46 26.70
CA THR A 551 -2.63 -29.64 26.34
C THR A 551 -1.85 -28.32 26.43
N VAL A 552 -0.62 -28.40 26.94
CA VAL A 552 0.36 -27.31 27.05
C VAL A 552 1.67 -27.76 26.44
N ALA A 553 2.43 -26.86 25.81
CA ALA A 553 3.74 -27.21 25.27
C ALA A 553 4.78 -27.32 26.39
N CYS A 554 5.62 -28.38 26.36
CA CYS A 554 6.76 -28.51 27.25
C CYS A 554 7.72 -27.34 27.03
N PRO A 555 8.09 -26.56 28.06
CA PRO A 555 8.98 -25.42 27.89
C PRO A 555 10.42 -25.83 27.52
N SER A 556 10.78 -27.11 27.68
CA SER A 556 12.12 -27.61 27.35
C SER A 556 12.25 -28.21 25.95
N CYS A 557 11.25 -28.97 25.47
CA CYS A 557 11.32 -29.64 24.17
C CYS A 557 10.17 -29.32 23.22
N PHE A 558 9.22 -28.49 23.65
CA PHE A 558 8.00 -28.11 22.92
C PHE A 558 7.06 -29.27 22.58
N GLY A 559 7.33 -30.49 23.07
CA GLY A 559 6.39 -31.61 23.01
C GLY A 559 5.12 -31.33 23.82
N MET A 560 3.96 -31.74 23.29
CA MET A 560 2.66 -31.47 23.93
C MET A 560 2.48 -32.32 25.20
N MET A 561 2.05 -31.71 26.29
CA MET A 561 1.82 -32.35 27.58
C MET A 561 0.41 -32.05 28.09
N PHE A 562 -0.19 -32.93 28.88
CA PHE A 562 -1.47 -32.57 29.52
C PHE A 562 -1.25 -31.59 30.67
N LEU A 563 -2.17 -30.64 30.83
CA LEU A 563 -2.24 -29.72 31.95
C LEU A 563 -2.32 -30.54 33.26
N GLY A 564 -1.33 -30.39 34.14
CA GLY A 564 -1.19 -31.18 35.37
C GLY A 564 -0.21 -32.37 35.30
N SER A 565 0.41 -32.63 34.14
CA SER A 565 1.48 -33.63 34.01
C SER A 565 2.68 -33.27 34.90
N LYS A 566 3.13 -34.18 35.77
CA LYS A 566 4.32 -33.93 36.63
C LYS A 566 5.62 -33.91 35.82
N HIS A 567 5.70 -34.70 34.75
CA HIS A 567 6.86 -34.80 33.86
C HIS A 567 6.41 -34.87 32.40
N CYS A 568 7.25 -34.37 31.49
CA CYS A 568 7.04 -34.42 30.05
C CYS A 568 7.14 -35.87 29.52
N PRO A 569 6.13 -36.41 28.83
CA PRO A 569 6.21 -37.76 28.26
C PRO A 569 7.18 -37.84 27.07
N HIS A 570 7.59 -36.71 26.49
CA HIS A 570 8.50 -36.66 25.35
C HIS A 570 9.98 -36.54 25.74
N CYS A 571 10.31 -35.85 26.85
CA CYS A 571 11.70 -35.62 27.25
C CYS A 571 12.00 -35.83 28.75
N GLY A 572 10.99 -36.13 29.57
CA GLY A 572 11.14 -36.35 31.02
C GLY A 572 11.22 -35.08 31.89
N ALA A 573 11.23 -33.88 31.32
CA ALA A 573 11.37 -32.63 32.08
C ALA A 573 10.16 -32.34 32.99
N THR A 574 10.41 -31.83 34.21
CA THR A 574 9.37 -31.51 35.21
C THR A 574 8.58 -30.26 34.82
N ALA A 575 7.24 -30.30 34.88
CA ALA A 575 6.40 -29.16 34.46
C ALA A 575 6.27 -28.10 35.58
N VAL A 576 6.37 -26.81 35.22
CA VAL A 576 6.27 -25.67 36.15
C VAL A 576 4.82 -25.17 36.20
N GLN A 577 4.24 -25.04 37.39
CA GLN A 577 2.88 -24.53 37.60
C GLN A 577 2.87 -22.99 37.69
N ALA A 578 2.01 -22.33 36.91
CA ALA A 578 1.71 -20.91 37.07
C ALA A 578 0.55 -20.72 38.07
N THR A 579 0.79 -19.97 39.14
CA THR A 579 -0.20 -19.68 40.20
C THR A 579 -1.09 -18.50 39.85
N ALA A 580 -2.40 -18.69 40.07
CA ALA A 580 -3.45 -17.69 39.98
C ALA A 580 -3.28 -16.58 41.04
N ALA A 581 -3.28 -15.32 40.61
CA ALA A 581 -3.32 -14.15 41.49
C ALA A 581 -4.64 -13.38 41.32
N GLN A 582 -5.46 -13.45 42.38
CA GLN A 582 -6.47 -12.50 42.91
C GLN A 582 -7.58 -11.95 41.98
N LEU A 583 -8.82 -12.36 42.27
CA LEU A 583 -10.04 -11.89 41.61
C LEU A 583 -11.07 -11.41 42.64
N SER A 584 -11.50 -10.15 42.53
CA SER A 584 -12.77 -9.69 43.10
C SER A 584 -13.93 -10.37 42.35
N ILE A 585 -14.93 -10.85 43.09
CA ILE A 585 -16.13 -11.47 42.52
C ILE A 585 -17.00 -10.35 41.94
N LEU A 586 -17.07 -10.26 40.62
CA LEU A 586 -17.88 -9.27 39.91
C LEU A 586 -19.30 -9.83 39.66
N LYS A 587 -20.32 -9.00 39.86
CA LYS A 587 -21.73 -9.37 39.60
C LYS A 587 -22.17 -8.89 38.21
N CYS A 588 -22.97 -9.72 37.54
CA CYS A 588 -23.58 -9.39 36.26
C CYS A 588 -24.48 -8.15 36.41
N PRO A 589 -24.33 -7.12 35.55
CA PRO A 589 -25.06 -5.89 35.68
C PRO A 589 -26.54 -6.03 35.31
N ARG A 590 -26.90 -7.06 34.53
CA ARG A 590 -28.28 -7.42 34.14
C ARG A 590 -28.93 -8.37 35.13
N CYS A 591 -28.28 -9.50 35.42
CA CYS A 591 -28.86 -10.60 36.20
C CYS A 591 -28.58 -10.53 37.70
N LYS A 592 -27.66 -9.68 38.15
CA LYS A 592 -27.22 -9.50 39.55
C LYS A 592 -26.66 -10.76 40.23
N ILE A 593 -26.26 -11.77 39.46
CA ILE A 593 -25.57 -12.98 39.93
C ILE A 593 -24.06 -12.85 39.74
N ASP A 594 -23.28 -13.69 40.42
CA ASP A 594 -21.82 -13.71 40.28
C ASP A 594 -21.41 -14.22 38.90
N MET A 595 -20.36 -13.63 38.32
CA MET A 595 -19.84 -14.01 37.00
C MET A 595 -18.64 -14.95 37.14
N SER A 596 -18.58 -15.97 36.29
CA SER A 596 -17.48 -16.93 36.25
C SER A 596 -16.35 -16.42 35.36
N SER A 597 -15.11 -16.84 35.65
CA SER A 597 -13.95 -16.49 34.82
C SER A 597 -13.90 -17.40 33.60
N VAL A 598 -13.89 -16.82 32.41
CA VAL A 598 -13.65 -17.52 31.15
C VAL A 598 -12.38 -16.95 30.50
N THR A 599 -11.53 -17.81 29.96
CA THR A 599 -10.34 -17.37 29.22
C THR A 599 -10.59 -17.57 27.74
N ILE A 600 -10.49 -16.49 26.96
CA ILE A 600 -10.63 -16.52 25.50
C ILE A 600 -9.28 -16.13 24.90
N GLY A 601 -8.64 -17.07 24.19
CA GLY A 601 -7.27 -16.89 23.73
C GLY A 601 -6.30 -16.83 24.91
N THR A 602 -5.64 -15.68 25.10
CA THR A 602 -4.75 -15.43 26.25
C THR A 602 -5.37 -14.50 27.29
N GLU A 603 -6.55 -13.94 27.04
CA GLU A 603 -7.14 -12.92 27.90
C GLU A 603 -8.27 -13.51 28.78
N ALA A 604 -8.24 -13.18 30.07
CA ALA A 604 -9.29 -13.54 31.01
C ALA A 604 -10.46 -12.55 30.91
N MET A 605 -11.67 -13.08 30.93
CA MET A 605 -12.92 -12.36 30.89
C MET A 605 -13.88 -12.91 31.94
N ARG A 606 -15.04 -12.26 32.07
CA ARG A 606 -16.11 -12.69 32.95
C ARG A 606 -17.38 -12.95 32.18
N GLU A 607 -17.98 -14.10 32.40
CA GLU A 607 -19.22 -14.51 31.75
C GLU A 607 -20.34 -14.66 32.78
N CYS A 608 -21.55 -14.21 32.40
CA CYS A 608 -22.75 -14.45 33.17
C CYS A 608 -23.45 -15.72 32.66
N GLU A 609 -23.49 -16.76 33.48
CA GLU A 609 -24.10 -18.06 33.15
C GLU A 609 -25.63 -18.02 32.93
N ARG A 610 -26.29 -16.89 33.20
CA ARG A 610 -27.73 -16.72 32.96
C ARG A 610 -28.04 -16.04 31.64
N CYS A 611 -27.28 -15.02 31.25
CA CYS A 611 -27.58 -14.23 30.05
C CYS A 611 -26.55 -14.41 28.93
N ASP A 612 -25.45 -15.11 29.19
CA ASP A 612 -24.29 -15.26 28.30
C ASP A 612 -23.67 -13.91 27.90
N GLY A 613 -23.76 -12.95 28.81
CA GLY A 613 -23.14 -11.63 28.66
C GLY A 613 -21.70 -11.66 29.16
N LEU A 614 -20.83 -10.90 28.50
CA LEU A 614 -19.39 -10.86 28.76
C LEU A 614 -18.95 -9.50 29.30
N TRP A 615 -18.19 -9.52 30.38
CA TRP A 615 -17.42 -8.38 30.84
C TRP A 615 -15.96 -8.56 30.46
N VAL A 616 -15.45 -7.60 29.70
CA VAL A 616 -14.06 -7.58 29.22
C VAL A 616 -13.40 -6.32 29.73
N GLU A 617 -12.26 -6.47 30.40
CA GLU A 617 -11.45 -5.34 30.86
C GLU A 617 -10.90 -4.54 29.67
N ALA A 618 -10.70 -3.23 29.85
CA ALA A 618 -10.31 -2.34 28.76
C ALA A 618 -9.05 -2.81 28.01
N ALA A 619 -8.00 -3.21 28.75
CA ALA A 619 -6.75 -3.69 28.17
C ALA A 619 -6.90 -5.02 27.40
N ALA A 620 -7.73 -5.93 27.90
CA ALA A 620 -8.04 -7.19 27.22
C ALA A 620 -8.83 -6.92 25.92
N PHE A 621 -9.80 -6.00 25.96
CA PHE A 621 -10.59 -5.64 24.78
C PHE A 621 -9.76 -4.97 23.68
N GLU A 622 -8.81 -4.11 24.05
CA GLU A 622 -7.87 -3.50 23.10
C GLU A 622 -7.00 -4.54 22.40
N LYS A 623 -6.47 -5.52 23.14
CA LYS A 623 -5.69 -6.62 22.55
C LYS A 623 -6.53 -7.46 21.59
N ILE A 624 -7.79 -7.76 21.93
CA ILE A 624 -8.70 -8.49 21.04
C ILE A 624 -8.96 -7.70 19.76
N CYS A 625 -9.06 -6.37 19.84
CA CYS A 625 -9.19 -5.55 18.64
C CYS A 625 -7.92 -5.52 17.78
N ALA A 626 -6.74 -5.68 18.39
CA ALA A 626 -5.43 -5.59 17.71
C ALA A 626 -4.86 -6.92 17.20
N ASP A 627 -5.18 -8.04 17.85
CA ASP A 627 -4.55 -9.35 17.62
C ASP A 627 -5.48 -10.33 16.88
N ARG A 628 -5.06 -10.79 15.70
CA ARG A 628 -5.84 -11.72 14.87
C ARG A 628 -5.96 -13.12 15.48
N GLU A 629 -5.03 -13.54 16.34
CA GLU A 629 -5.08 -14.81 17.07
C GLU A 629 -6.19 -14.73 18.13
N GLN A 630 -6.25 -13.63 18.88
CA GLN A 630 -7.33 -13.37 19.85
C GLN A 630 -8.69 -13.25 19.16
N GLN A 631 -8.77 -12.55 18.02
CA GLN A 631 -9.99 -12.48 17.20
C GLN A 631 -10.47 -13.86 16.74
N SER A 632 -9.52 -14.74 16.40
CA SER A 632 -9.84 -16.11 15.97
C SER A 632 -10.31 -16.96 17.14
N ALA A 633 -9.73 -16.78 18.33
CA ALA A 633 -10.18 -17.44 19.55
C ALA A 633 -11.62 -17.02 19.94
N VAL A 634 -11.94 -15.73 19.85
CA VAL A 634 -13.31 -15.22 20.09
C VAL A 634 -14.32 -15.83 19.11
N LEU A 635 -13.97 -15.97 17.83
CA LEU A 635 -14.87 -16.57 16.82
C LEU A 635 -14.95 -18.10 16.91
N GLY A 636 -13.92 -18.76 17.45
CA GLY A 636 -13.90 -20.21 17.66
C GLY A 636 -14.81 -20.69 18.80
N LEU A 637 -15.23 -19.79 19.69
CA LEU A 637 -16.16 -20.05 20.79
C LEU A 637 -17.63 -19.85 20.44
N ALA A 638 -17.94 -19.24 19.28
CA ALA A 638 -19.31 -19.01 18.84
C ALA A 638 -19.97 -20.37 18.54
N SER A 639 -20.68 -20.90 19.54
CA SER A 639 -21.47 -22.12 19.38
C SER A 639 -22.52 -21.95 18.27
N PRO A 640 -22.85 -23.02 17.52
CA PRO A 640 -24.05 -23.02 16.69
C PRO A 640 -25.29 -22.85 17.59
N ALA A 641 -26.29 -22.13 17.08
CA ALA A 641 -27.49 -21.69 17.77
C ALA A 641 -28.13 -22.74 18.70
N PRO A 642 -28.63 -22.34 19.89
CA PRO A 642 -29.26 -23.27 20.82
C PRO A 642 -30.64 -23.74 20.34
N SER A 643 -30.92 -25.01 20.64
CA SER A 643 -32.18 -25.70 20.44
C SER A 643 -33.14 -25.52 21.62
N HIS A 644 -33.49 -24.30 22.02
CA HIS A 644 -34.64 -24.04 22.91
C HIS A 644 -35.17 -22.60 22.74
N PRO A 645 -36.50 -22.39 22.61
CA PRO A 645 -37.08 -21.06 22.54
C PRO A 645 -37.05 -20.39 23.92
N VAL A 646 -36.24 -19.34 24.07
CA VAL A 646 -36.35 -18.43 25.22
C VAL A 646 -37.40 -17.40 24.87
N ASP A 647 -38.51 -17.44 25.61
CA ASP A 647 -39.59 -16.47 25.52
C ASP A 647 -39.10 -15.12 26.05
N VAL A 648 -38.88 -14.16 25.13
CA VAL A 648 -38.57 -12.76 25.47
C VAL A 648 -39.72 -11.89 24.98
N THR A 649 -40.86 -12.03 25.63
CA THR A 649 -41.87 -10.96 25.63
C THR A 649 -41.38 -9.83 26.53
N SER A 650 -40.73 -8.81 25.98
CA SER A 650 -40.66 -7.48 26.62
C SER A 650 -40.24 -6.37 25.66
N ASP A 651 -41.21 -5.55 25.29
CA ASP A 651 -41.10 -4.11 24.98
C ASP A 651 -39.76 -3.60 24.41
N HIS A 652 -39.66 -3.57 23.08
CA HIS A 652 -38.54 -2.99 22.32
C HIS A 652 -38.39 -1.46 22.44
N ASN A 653 -39.02 -0.79 23.41
CA ASN A 653 -39.00 0.68 23.53
C ASN A 653 -38.54 1.22 24.90
N LYS A 654 -37.99 0.40 25.80
CA LYS A 654 -37.39 0.89 27.06
C LYS A 654 -35.86 0.79 27.06
N VAL A 655 -35.19 1.93 26.99
CA VAL A 655 -33.73 2.04 27.16
C VAL A 655 -33.39 1.80 28.64
N SER A 656 -32.67 0.72 28.95
CA SER A 656 -32.20 0.39 30.30
C SER A 656 -30.66 0.39 30.36
N TYR A 657 -30.09 1.37 31.06
CA TYR A 657 -28.65 1.51 31.26
C TYR A 657 -28.13 0.53 32.32
N ALA A 658 -27.00 -0.11 32.04
CA ALA A 658 -26.36 -1.07 32.93
C ALA A 658 -25.32 -0.39 33.85
N PRO A 659 -25.29 -0.65 35.17
CA PRO A 659 -24.23 -0.17 36.05
C PRO A 659 -22.95 -1.00 35.87
N CYS A 660 -21.79 -0.36 35.97
CA CYS A 660 -20.49 -1.01 35.87
C CYS A 660 -20.31 -2.04 37.00
N PRO A 661 -19.91 -3.29 36.69
CA PRO A 661 -19.65 -4.32 37.71
C PRO A 661 -18.56 -3.95 38.73
N GLN A 662 -17.65 -3.03 38.38
CA GLN A 662 -16.51 -2.63 39.20
C GLN A 662 -16.75 -1.37 40.03
N CYS A 663 -17.35 -0.32 39.45
CA CYS A 663 -17.56 0.96 40.16
C CYS A 663 -19.02 1.34 40.43
N GLY A 664 -19.98 0.56 39.93
CA GLY A 664 -21.41 0.80 40.14
C GLY A 664 -22.00 1.99 39.36
N GLN A 665 -21.19 2.81 38.70
CA GLN A 665 -21.65 3.92 37.85
C GLN A 665 -22.32 3.41 36.58
N LEU A 666 -23.32 4.14 36.07
CA LEU A 666 -24.00 3.78 34.82
C LEU A 666 -23.01 3.83 33.64
N MET A 667 -23.03 2.77 32.83
CA MET A 667 -22.18 2.65 31.65
C MET A 667 -22.79 3.39 30.46
N ASN A 668 -21.91 3.90 29.60
CA ASN A 668 -22.31 4.63 28.41
C ASN A 668 -22.61 3.65 27.29
N ARG A 669 -23.84 3.69 26.80
CA ARG A 669 -24.30 2.88 25.68
C ARG A 669 -23.87 3.52 24.36
N ILE A 670 -22.96 2.88 23.62
CA ILE A 670 -22.39 3.41 22.37
C ILE A 670 -22.52 2.43 21.22
N ASN A 671 -22.73 2.93 19.99
CA ASN A 671 -22.56 2.12 18.78
C ASN A 671 -21.06 1.95 18.53
N PHE A 672 -20.56 0.72 18.53
CA PHE A 672 -19.14 0.45 18.34
C PHE A 672 -18.67 0.97 16.98
N ALA A 673 -17.56 1.73 16.97
CA ALA A 673 -17.04 2.45 15.81
C ALA A 673 -18.07 3.37 15.12
N HIS A 674 -19.14 3.78 15.82
CA HIS A 674 -20.24 4.64 15.36
C HIS A 674 -21.05 4.15 14.15
N CYS A 675 -20.64 3.06 13.50
CA CYS A 675 -21.29 2.52 12.31
C CYS A 675 -21.42 0.99 12.29
N SER A 676 -20.96 0.27 13.31
CA SER A 676 -21.04 -1.21 13.32
C SER A 676 -22.46 -1.73 13.46
N GLY A 677 -23.36 -0.94 14.07
CA GLY A 677 -24.71 -1.37 14.42
C GLY A 677 -24.76 -2.24 15.67
N VAL A 678 -23.62 -2.47 16.33
CA VAL A 678 -23.51 -3.22 17.60
C VAL A 678 -23.41 -2.22 18.74
N ILE A 679 -24.32 -2.33 19.71
CA ILE A 679 -24.45 -1.36 20.79
C ILE A 679 -23.84 -1.92 22.07
N VAL A 680 -22.72 -1.36 22.53
CA VAL A 680 -22.01 -1.83 23.72
C VAL A 680 -22.11 -0.87 24.89
N ASP A 681 -22.03 -1.39 26.11
CA ASP A 681 -22.08 -0.59 27.35
C ASP A 681 -20.65 -0.41 27.92
N VAL A 682 -20.11 0.81 27.85
CA VAL A 682 -18.70 1.10 28.16
C VAL A 682 -18.54 1.87 29.47
N CYS A 683 -17.65 1.41 30.34
CA CYS A 683 -17.11 2.16 31.46
C CYS A 683 -15.68 2.61 31.16
N LYS A 684 -15.48 3.94 31.01
CA LYS A 684 -14.21 4.56 30.57
C LYS A 684 -12.96 4.15 31.37
N GLY A 685 -13.12 3.73 32.63
CA GLY A 685 -11.99 3.35 33.51
C GLY A 685 -11.81 1.85 33.77
N HIS A 686 -12.75 0.99 33.40
CA HIS A 686 -12.75 -0.41 33.86
C HIS A 686 -12.93 -1.45 32.74
N GLY A 687 -13.80 -1.19 31.77
CA GLY A 687 -14.07 -2.19 30.74
C GLY A 687 -15.41 -2.00 30.04
N THR A 688 -15.76 -3.00 29.23
CA THR A 688 -16.93 -3.00 28.37
C THR A 688 -17.77 -4.24 28.64
N TRP A 689 -19.07 -4.03 28.74
CA TRP A 689 -20.07 -5.09 28.77
C TRP A 689 -20.59 -5.37 27.36
N PHE A 690 -20.62 -6.65 27.00
CA PHE A 690 -21.18 -7.16 25.76
C PHE A 690 -22.37 -8.05 26.12
N ASP A 691 -23.53 -7.73 25.57
CA ASP A 691 -24.64 -8.67 25.56
C ASP A 691 -24.33 -9.84 24.59
N ARG A 692 -25.18 -10.87 24.63
CA ARG A 692 -24.96 -12.10 23.85
C ARG A 692 -24.68 -11.78 22.38
N ASP A 693 -23.64 -12.43 21.84
CA ASP A 693 -23.15 -12.31 20.46
C ASP A 693 -22.60 -10.93 20.04
N GLU A 694 -22.54 -9.92 20.90
CA GLU A 694 -22.04 -8.60 20.51
C GLU A 694 -20.53 -8.60 20.26
N LEU A 695 -19.76 -9.29 21.11
CA LEU A 695 -18.31 -9.39 20.95
C LEU A 695 -17.92 -10.13 19.66
N SER A 696 -18.64 -11.20 19.29
CA SER A 696 -18.39 -11.93 18.06
C SER A 696 -18.76 -11.11 16.82
N LYS A 697 -19.87 -10.35 16.86
CA LYS A 697 -20.27 -9.40 15.80
C LYS A 697 -19.24 -8.28 15.63
N ILE A 698 -18.68 -7.76 16.72
CA ILE A 698 -17.60 -6.76 16.66
C ILE A 698 -16.35 -7.35 16.02
N VAL A 699 -15.94 -8.56 16.41
CA VAL A 699 -14.78 -9.21 15.79
C VAL A 699 -15.01 -9.49 14.30
N GLN A 700 -16.22 -9.89 13.89
CA GLN A 700 -16.58 -10.03 12.48
C GLN A 700 -16.52 -8.68 11.74
N PHE A 701 -17.04 -7.61 12.33
CA PHE A 701 -16.96 -6.25 11.80
C PHE A 701 -15.49 -5.78 11.65
N ILE A 702 -14.62 -6.09 12.60
CA ILE A 702 -13.19 -5.76 12.51
C ILE A 702 -12.54 -6.55 11.38
N ARG A 703 -12.79 -7.87 11.31
CA ARG A 703 -12.20 -8.75 10.27
C ARG A 703 -12.67 -8.45 8.86
N SER A 704 -13.86 -7.88 8.69
CA SER A 704 -14.37 -7.41 7.40
C SER A 704 -13.83 -6.04 6.99
N GLY A 705 -12.96 -5.42 7.80
CA GLY A 705 -12.39 -4.09 7.53
C GLY A 705 -13.26 -2.94 8.01
N GLY A 706 -14.29 -3.20 8.83
CA GLY A 706 -15.24 -2.20 9.30
C GLY A 706 -14.62 -1.04 10.08
N LEU A 707 -13.52 -1.26 10.81
CA LEU A 707 -12.80 -0.17 11.49
C LEU A 707 -12.16 0.82 10.51
N GLU A 708 -11.68 0.35 9.36
CA GLU A 708 -11.12 1.21 8.33
C GLU A 708 -12.22 2.00 7.63
N MET A 709 -13.36 1.37 7.35
CA MET A 709 -14.54 2.04 6.81
C MET A 709 -15.10 3.10 7.78
N ALA A 710 -15.11 2.80 9.08
CA ALA A 710 -15.54 3.74 10.13
C ALA A 710 -14.65 4.97 10.17
N ARG A 711 -13.32 4.79 10.14
CA ARG A 711 -12.33 5.89 10.12
C ARG A 711 -12.44 6.74 8.85
N GLN A 712 -12.67 6.12 7.70
CA GLN A 712 -12.87 6.85 6.44
C GLN A 712 -14.16 7.67 6.46
N LYS A 713 -15.24 7.12 7.03
CA LYS A 713 -16.51 7.84 7.20
C LYS A 713 -16.38 9.00 8.19
N GLU A 714 -15.73 8.77 9.33
CA GLU A 714 -15.45 9.81 10.32
C GLU A 714 -14.58 10.93 9.73
N LYS A 715 -13.55 10.58 8.94
CA LYS A 715 -12.72 11.56 8.22
C LYS A 715 -13.55 12.40 7.24
N MET A 716 -14.41 11.77 6.44
CA MET A 716 -15.31 12.49 5.53
C MET A 716 -16.30 13.38 6.27
N GLU A 717 -16.83 12.93 7.41
CA GLU A 717 -17.74 13.72 8.25
C GLU A 717 -17.04 14.94 8.85
N ILE A 718 -15.80 14.78 9.34
CA ILE A 718 -14.99 15.88 9.88
C ILE A 718 -14.60 16.87 8.78
N GLU A 719 -14.21 16.39 7.59
CA GLU A 719 -13.91 17.24 6.44
C GLU A 719 -15.14 18.03 6.00
N TYR A 720 -16.31 17.38 5.93
CA TYR A 720 -17.58 18.03 5.64
C TYR A 720 -17.96 19.07 6.70
N GLN A 721 -17.85 18.75 7.99
CA GLN A 721 -18.10 19.70 9.08
C GLN A 721 -17.13 20.89 9.04
N ARG A 722 -15.86 20.65 8.69
CA ARG A 722 -14.85 21.70 8.54
C ARG A 722 -15.17 22.62 7.36
N GLU A 723 -15.67 22.08 6.24
CA GLU A 723 -16.15 22.86 5.10
C GLU A 723 -17.41 23.67 5.46
N GLN A 724 -18.35 23.10 6.22
CA GLN A 724 -19.54 23.82 6.70
C GLN A 724 -19.15 24.96 7.65
N LEU A 725 -18.29 24.70 8.63
CA LEU A 725 -17.78 25.72 9.55
C LEU A 725 -16.96 26.80 8.82
N HIS A 726 -16.18 26.42 7.80
CA HIS A 726 -15.45 27.38 6.97
C HIS A 726 -16.41 28.24 6.15
N THR A 727 -17.47 27.65 5.60
CA THR A 727 -18.51 28.37 4.83
C THR A 727 -19.33 29.29 5.73
N GLU A 728 -19.65 28.87 6.95
CA GLU A 728 -20.31 29.69 7.97
C GLU A 728 -19.40 30.81 8.48
N GLN A 729 -18.10 30.54 8.67
CA GLN A 729 -17.12 31.58 9.00
C GLN A 729 -16.97 32.59 7.86
N ILE A 730 -16.91 32.16 6.59
CA ILE A 730 -16.90 33.06 5.43
C ILE A 730 -18.20 33.87 5.39
N ARG A 731 -19.37 33.25 5.57
CA ARG A 731 -20.66 33.97 5.63
C ARG A 731 -20.76 34.97 6.78
N SER A 732 -20.24 34.64 7.96
CA SER A 732 -20.21 35.55 9.10
C SER A 732 -19.22 36.70 8.88
N THR A 733 -18.08 36.42 8.24
CA THR A 733 -17.06 37.41 7.88
C THR A 733 -17.57 38.32 6.76
N ASP A 734 -18.32 37.78 5.79
CA ASP A 734 -19.01 38.55 4.75
C ASP A 734 -20.16 39.40 5.31
N GLN A 735 -20.91 38.91 6.31
CA GLN A 735 -21.93 39.72 7.00
C GLN A 735 -21.31 40.83 7.84
N ASP A 736 -20.15 40.59 8.47
CA ASP A 736 -19.39 41.62 9.20
C ASP A 736 -18.67 42.59 8.24
N LEU A 737 -18.24 42.14 7.06
CA LEU A 737 -17.70 42.99 5.99
C LEU A 737 -18.78 43.80 5.30
N LEU A 738 -19.98 43.26 5.08
CA LEU A 738 -21.15 43.98 4.58
C LEU A 738 -21.64 45.02 5.61
N ARG A 739 -21.68 44.68 6.91
CA ARG A 739 -21.98 45.66 7.96
C ARG A 739 -20.94 46.77 8.08
N ARG A 740 -19.67 46.49 7.75
CA ARG A 740 -18.60 47.49 7.67
C ARG A 740 -18.64 48.29 6.37
N SER A 741 -19.07 47.71 5.24
CA SER A 741 -19.20 48.41 3.97
C SER A 741 -20.41 49.35 3.91
N PHE A 742 -21.46 49.11 4.71
CA PHE A 742 -22.57 50.05 4.89
C PHE A 742 -22.25 51.25 5.80
N ALA A 743 -21.03 51.35 6.34
CA ALA A 743 -20.58 52.50 7.12
C ALA A 743 -19.69 53.48 6.34
N ASP A 744 -19.23 53.13 5.13
CA ASP A 744 -18.20 53.90 4.39
C ASP A 744 -18.60 54.36 2.98
N GLU A 745 -19.86 54.19 2.56
CA GLU A 745 -20.36 54.71 1.27
C GLU A 745 -21.43 55.81 1.43
N GLU A 746 -21.14 56.83 2.25
CA GLU A 746 -21.62 58.20 1.98
C GLU A 746 -20.53 58.95 1.19
N ARG A 747 -20.37 58.64 -0.10
CA ARG A 747 -19.87 59.62 -1.09
C ARG A 747 -19.85 59.03 -2.50
N ILE A 748 -20.61 59.72 -3.37
CA ILE A 748 -20.50 59.82 -4.83
C ILE A 748 -21.68 59.16 -5.57
N ASP A 749 -22.70 60.00 -5.79
CA ASP A 749 -23.80 59.85 -6.75
C ASP A 749 -23.31 59.83 -8.21
N GLY A 750 -24.04 59.11 -9.09
CA GLY A 750 -23.92 59.31 -10.54
C GLY A 750 -24.52 58.26 -11.49
N LEU A 751 -25.80 57.92 -11.35
CA LEU A 751 -26.80 57.58 -12.42
C LEU A 751 -26.37 56.64 -13.57
N SER A 752 -26.85 55.38 -13.62
CA SER A 752 -28.16 54.90 -14.11
C SER A 752 -28.22 54.53 -15.60
N ALA A 753 -28.34 53.23 -15.89
CA ALA A 753 -29.21 52.66 -16.93
C ALA A 753 -29.03 51.13 -16.98
N ALA A 754 -29.81 50.37 -16.18
CA ALA A 754 -30.18 48.95 -16.45
C ALA A 754 -30.97 48.30 -15.29
N ARG A 755 -31.76 49.05 -14.51
CA ARG A 755 -32.59 48.47 -13.42
C ARG A 755 -34.06 48.20 -13.83
N GLY A 756 -34.38 48.35 -15.12
CA GLY A 756 -35.75 48.25 -15.64
C GLY A 756 -36.14 46.93 -16.31
N LEU A 757 -35.20 46.05 -16.65
CA LEU A 757 -35.51 44.87 -17.49
C LEU A 757 -35.64 43.54 -16.73
N LEU A 758 -35.23 43.47 -15.45
CA LEU A 758 -35.21 42.21 -14.69
C LEU A 758 -36.50 41.92 -13.90
N LYS A 759 -37.51 42.79 -13.97
CA LYS A 759 -38.79 42.61 -13.27
C LYS A 759 -39.94 42.15 -14.16
N PHE A 760 -39.67 41.78 -15.41
CA PHE A 760 -40.66 41.28 -16.37
C PHE A 760 -40.44 39.80 -16.78
N LEU A 761 -39.39 39.14 -16.30
CA LEU A 761 -39.08 37.74 -16.66
C LEU A 761 -38.95 36.81 -15.45
N ILE A 762 -39.48 37.23 -14.31
CA ILE A 762 -39.73 36.37 -13.15
C ILE A 762 -41.24 36.45 -12.86
N GLU A 763 -42.02 36.07 -13.87
CA GLU A 763 -43.35 35.46 -13.79
C GLU A 763 -43.39 34.31 -14.80
#